data_AF-A0A979FVE9-F1
#
_entry.id   AF-A0A979FVE9-F1
#
_cell.length_a   1.000
_cell.length_b   1.000
_cell.length_c   1.000
_cell.angle_alpha   90.00
_cell.angle_beta   90.00
_cell.angle_gamma   90.00
#
_symmetry.space_group_name_H-M   'P 1'
#
loop_
_entity.id
_entity.type
_entity.pdbx_description
1 polymer ?
#
loop_
_entity_poly.entity_id
_entity_poly.type
_entity_poly.pdbx_seq_one_letter_code
_entity_poly.pdbx_strand_id
1 'polypeptide(L)'
;MGSCVGSYRGLQDSFIHKFCEMARPEIYRLMVTQNVNHSILSIPSTMTSFGQSGDYYNIGMFDVSGSMCEVWPHIKENWNREVAPLLNGSTDIYTFGDDVKFRRSETNLEDGDFDCSGTEDLGEALKTIHEKVHQRKEINCRIFWITDGGSCEDSAAIGIDDLHIPQGKTIEFYLLGVGDSFPVQYSIDIRSKLHNGSASCPTLFWNRLLDHEGTLAEMVKIGEEVTKGMLKLNVSIPGKIVPLIPETKTNARCGEFLYYEMEPEQLKSSLVITAEDGSSIPVEEGIRLADARFLVDKLYKQWVSVIMQRHRNKQGVPIGFFEMMENCFILQMKDCDDVASSNIKDRIARKNIKHLKLEFATLMNQSRGIVSLESKFQNEIELAEAIFKSTVQSRYDDRLLKIKGHGESEWTDDILAFKEIYLSLKDEIEALPEPEADDCCRVLMGSFIGDLKDPDFLDVLQLNKMIFLMTMTFTGIPIYAPVKDSAQINPWTLHVKNICVSPFEILSQRVIESALTAGADSTNDKEIRLQQDNPGSVCNAIVPIVPKQHCKALKKLIRTNVFAVGATFCILKNALIVDHSCHLAALACVWFKTIQDYPAASRPEFIVKRLSDIEETAKVYMDRPTIVNYVSALQKNPSLALMTESEEQEGSVLKCESIIKPVFLISLVKDQLKDMEDPGLLLKLIVVEFLGRCLSSYTSKCPYMDLTTSVTEEMRQAKLEQISSELLEGAGLGDAELLTSCFARQDVAKHVRQKVADVSGDVIAKSSLLPDVPQPNVDKIARLRHSGSAGQVSWQGLQAWAQELACGATPLWSPASVQDAFSGPMVVSYVHHALEHRQSRERMTRALTSHVDARDVVSKRLISEQEYFIRHNLLPKVVSRDAAGAPEQLVQQVASRSQAGTRDRPKPPSITT
;
A
#
# COMPACT_ATOMS: atom_id res chain seq x y z
N MET A 1 43.02 43.23 -27.85
CA MET A 1 41.87 43.43 -26.94
C MET A 1 41.59 42.06 -26.32
N GLY A 2 42.25 41.68 -25.24
CA GLY A 2 41.91 42.04 -23.85
C GLY A 2 41.08 40.89 -23.26
N SER A 3 41.72 39.80 -22.83
CA SER A 3 41.99 39.46 -21.41
C SER A 3 40.74 39.35 -20.54
N CYS A 4 40.33 38.12 -20.22
CA CYS A 4 39.61 37.78 -19.00
C CYS A 4 39.94 36.34 -18.60
N VAL A 5 41.10 36.19 -17.94
CA VAL A 5 41.42 35.05 -17.08
C VAL A 5 40.87 35.43 -15.70
N GLY A 6 39.76 34.79 -15.30
CA GLY A 6 39.05 35.06 -14.05
C GLY A 6 38.98 33.84 -13.16
N SER A 7 40.01 33.66 -12.33
CA SER A 7 39.94 33.28 -10.91
C SER A 7 38.73 32.43 -10.45
N TYR A 8 38.84 31.10 -10.55
CA TYR A 8 38.19 30.15 -9.63
C TYR A 8 39.24 29.61 -8.66
N ARG A 9 39.78 30.49 -7.81
CA ARG A 9 40.71 30.16 -6.71
C ARG A 9 40.21 30.66 -5.35
N GLY A 10 38.89 30.84 -5.21
CA GLY A 10 38.27 31.49 -4.04
C GLY A 10 37.51 30.58 -3.09
N LEU A 11 37.47 29.26 -3.30
CA LEU A 11 36.67 28.33 -2.46
C LEU A 11 37.46 27.17 -1.85
N GLN A 12 38.76 27.03 -2.14
CA GLN A 12 39.61 25.98 -1.56
C GLN A 12 40.37 26.41 -0.28
N ASP A 13 40.54 27.72 -0.04
CA ASP A 13 41.37 28.21 1.07
C ASP A 13 40.57 28.59 2.34
N SER A 14 39.25 28.45 2.36
CA SER A 14 38.42 28.75 3.54
C SER A 14 38.18 27.56 4.48
N PHE A 15 38.66 26.36 4.13
CA PHE A 15 38.52 25.14 4.94
C PHE A 15 39.74 24.79 5.80
N ILE A 16 40.85 25.53 5.68
CA ILE A 16 42.15 25.13 6.26
C ILE A 16 42.47 25.80 7.61
N HIS A 17 41.65 26.73 8.12
CA HIS A 17 41.96 27.42 9.38
C HIS A 17 40.79 27.56 10.37
N LYS A 18 40.04 26.48 10.60
CA LYS A 18 39.38 26.26 11.90
C LYS A 18 40.16 25.19 12.65
N PHE A 19 40.88 25.61 13.69
CA PHE A 19 41.26 24.69 14.78
C PHE A 19 39.94 24.16 15.37
N CYS A 20 39.47 23.02 14.87
CA CYS A 20 38.38 22.28 15.48
C CYS A 20 38.85 21.78 16.84
N GLU A 21 38.11 22.10 17.90
CA GLU A 21 38.13 21.28 19.11
C GLU A 21 37.83 19.85 18.66
N MET A 22 38.83 18.98 18.69
CA MET A 22 38.63 17.57 18.41
C MET A 22 37.57 17.05 19.39
N ALA A 23 36.56 16.35 18.87
CA ALA A 23 35.63 15.61 19.70
C ALA A 23 36.41 14.74 20.69
N ARG A 24 35.94 14.63 21.94
CA ARG A 24 36.66 13.93 23.01
C ARG A 24 35.99 12.61 23.33
N PRO A 25 36.73 11.56 23.74
CA PRO A 25 36.15 10.33 24.28
C PRO A 25 35.15 10.64 25.39
N GLU A 26 33.99 9.99 25.37
CA GLU A 26 32.87 10.26 26.29
C GLU A 26 32.62 9.04 27.18
N ILE A 27 32.35 9.26 28.47
CA ILE A 27 31.94 8.19 29.39
C ILE A 27 30.44 8.29 29.64
N TYR A 28 29.76 7.17 29.42
CA TYR A 28 28.34 7.00 29.69
C TYR A 28 28.13 6.08 30.90
N ARG A 29 27.19 6.47 31.76
CA ARG A 29 26.65 5.65 32.85
C ARG A 29 25.62 4.68 32.28
N LEU A 30 25.84 3.39 32.47
CA LEU A 30 24.89 2.34 32.16
C LEU A 30 24.33 1.75 33.46
N MET A 31 23.02 1.88 33.68
CA MET A 31 22.37 1.23 34.81
C MET A 31 22.13 -0.24 34.46
N VAL A 32 22.73 -1.15 35.23
CA VAL A 32 22.61 -2.61 35.03
C VAL A 32 21.65 -3.22 36.04
N THR A 33 21.64 -2.69 37.26
CA THR A 33 20.61 -2.94 38.28
C THR A 33 20.27 -1.62 38.96
N GLN A 34 19.26 -1.60 39.84
CA GLN A 34 18.86 -0.37 40.55
C GLN A 34 19.98 0.29 41.35
N ASN A 35 21.02 -0.47 41.75
CA ASN A 35 22.09 0.00 42.62
C ASN A 35 23.50 -0.18 42.03
N VAL A 36 23.61 -0.61 40.77
CA VAL A 36 24.91 -0.88 40.14
C VAL A 36 24.97 -0.18 38.80
N ASN A 37 25.95 0.72 38.65
CA ASN A 37 26.25 1.34 37.37
C ASN A 37 27.59 0.84 36.83
N HIS A 38 27.57 0.55 35.54
CA HIS A 38 28.76 0.28 34.76
C HIS A 38 29.05 1.44 33.83
N SER A 39 30.21 1.40 33.19
CA SER A 39 30.68 2.46 32.32
C SER A 39 30.77 1.99 30.88
N ILE A 40 30.33 2.85 29.96
CA ILE A 40 30.60 2.73 28.53
C ILE A 40 31.50 3.88 28.12
N LEU A 41 32.71 3.57 27.65
CA LEU A 41 33.55 4.53 26.95
C LEU A 41 33.12 4.54 25.48
N SER A 42 32.72 5.71 24.98
CA SER A 42 32.46 5.95 23.56
C SER A 42 33.62 6.73 22.97
N ILE A 43 34.17 6.24 21.86
CA ILE A 43 35.08 7.02 21.02
C ILE A 43 34.24 7.68 19.91
N PRO A 44 34.07 9.02 19.89
CA PRO A 44 33.24 9.66 18.89
C PRO A 44 33.71 9.37 17.46
N SER A 45 32.77 9.13 16.56
CA SER A 45 33.07 8.90 15.14
C SER A 45 33.63 10.14 14.42
N THR A 46 33.42 11.34 14.97
CA THR A 46 33.89 12.61 14.43
C THR A 46 35.34 12.94 14.81
N MET A 47 36.00 12.09 15.62
CA MET A 47 37.43 12.21 15.86
C MET A 47 38.19 11.84 14.58
N THR A 48 38.56 12.84 13.78
CA THR A 48 39.41 12.63 12.61
C THR A 48 40.77 13.29 12.84
N SER A 49 41.83 12.52 12.65
CA SER A 49 43.18 13.07 12.45
C SER A 49 43.51 12.96 10.96
N PHE A 50 43.90 14.07 10.34
CA PHE A 50 44.43 14.08 8.96
C PHE A 50 45.86 13.50 8.85
N GLY A 51 46.35 12.83 9.91
CA GLY A 51 47.62 12.12 9.89
C GLY A 51 47.43 10.71 9.34
N GLN A 52 47.96 10.43 8.15
CA GLN A 52 48.11 9.07 7.64
C GLN A 52 49.16 8.34 8.50
N SER A 53 48.76 7.64 9.57
CA SER A 53 49.64 6.71 10.27
C SER A 53 49.18 5.26 10.04
N GLY A 54 50.09 4.45 9.52
CA GLY A 54 49.92 3.02 9.29
C GLY A 54 50.10 2.62 7.83
N ASP A 55 51.05 1.71 7.57
CA ASP A 55 51.09 0.94 6.33
C ASP A 55 49.89 -0.01 6.33
N TYR A 56 48.92 0.27 5.46
CA TYR A 56 47.80 -0.63 5.15
C TYR A 56 48.08 -1.35 3.83
N TYR A 57 47.62 -2.60 3.75
CA TYR A 57 47.48 -3.31 2.49
C TYR A 57 46.00 -3.45 2.16
N ASN A 58 45.56 -2.87 1.04
CA ASN A 58 44.17 -2.89 0.59
C ASN A 58 44.01 -3.89 -0.57
N ILE A 59 42.95 -4.69 -0.52
CA ILE A 59 42.55 -5.61 -1.57
C ILE A 59 41.16 -5.19 -2.04
N GLY A 60 41.05 -4.75 -3.29
CA GLY A 60 39.76 -4.57 -3.95
C GLY A 60 39.44 -5.83 -4.76
N MET A 61 38.33 -6.49 -4.45
CA MET A 61 37.85 -7.69 -5.13
C MET A 61 36.47 -7.39 -5.72
N PHE A 62 36.40 -7.27 -7.04
CA PHE A 62 35.21 -6.76 -7.75
C PHE A 62 34.64 -7.79 -8.71
N ASP A 63 33.36 -8.06 -8.56
CA ASP A 63 32.60 -8.93 -9.45
C ASP A 63 32.40 -8.25 -10.81
N VAL A 64 32.78 -8.95 -11.87
CA VAL A 64 32.67 -8.49 -13.27
C VAL A 64 31.84 -9.47 -14.11
N SER A 65 31.03 -10.29 -13.45
CA SER A 65 30.08 -11.20 -14.07
C SER A 65 29.05 -10.45 -14.92
N GLY A 66 28.41 -11.17 -15.84
CA GLY A 66 27.40 -10.59 -16.73
C GLY A 66 26.22 -9.92 -16.01
N SER A 67 25.87 -10.36 -14.79
CA SER A 67 24.77 -9.77 -14.00
C SER A 67 25.13 -8.39 -13.43
N MET A 68 26.42 -8.12 -13.22
CA MET A 68 26.94 -6.83 -12.77
C MET A 68 26.93 -5.73 -13.85
N CYS A 69 26.56 -6.05 -15.10
CA CYS A 69 26.64 -5.14 -16.25
C CYS A 69 25.88 -3.82 -16.06
N GLU A 70 24.66 -3.87 -15.50
CA GLU A 70 23.82 -2.68 -15.34
C GLU A 70 24.33 -1.76 -14.21
N VAL A 71 25.00 -2.33 -13.20
CA VAL A 71 25.42 -1.62 -11.98
C VAL A 71 26.91 -1.23 -11.98
N TRP A 72 27.74 -1.91 -12.77
CA TRP A 72 29.18 -1.66 -12.86
C TRP A 72 29.58 -0.19 -13.06
N PRO A 73 28.94 0.58 -13.98
CA PRO A 73 29.28 1.99 -14.17
C PRO A 73 29.14 2.80 -12.88
N HIS A 74 28.09 2.52 -12.11
CA HIS A 74 27.81 3.18 -10.84
C HIS A 74 28.80 2.77 -9.75
N ILE A 75 29.19 1.49 -9.70
CA ILE A 75 30.21 0.99 -8.76
C ILE A 75 31.55 1.68 -9.03
N LYS A 76 31.99 1.69 -10.29
CA LYS A 76 33.25 2.32 -10.70
C LYS A 76 33.28 3.81 -10.34
N GLU A 77 32.23 4.55 -10.70
CA GLU A 77 32.14 5.98 -10.43
C GLU A 77 32.16 6.27 -8.92
N ASN A 78 31.29 5.61 -8.16
CA ASN A 78 31.14 5.89 -6.73
C ASN A 78 32.33 5.37 -5.92
N TRP A 79 32.95 4.24 -6.29
CA TRP A 79 34.20 3.77 -5.67
C TRP A 79 35.33 4.78 -5.86
N ASN A 80 35.56 5.23 -7.10
CA ASN A 80 36.62 6.18 -7.42
C ASN A 80 36.40 7.54 -6.74
N ARG A 81 35.15 7.92 -6.50
CA ARG A 81 34.80 9.19 -5.86
C ARG A 81 34.87 9.14 -4.34
N GLU A 82 34.32 8.10 -3.72
CA GLU A 82 34.07 8.09 -2.26
C GLU A 82 35.08 7.23 -1.48
N VAL A 83 35.57 6.12 -2.05
CA VAL A 83 36.39 5.14 -1.31
C VAL A 83 37.86 5.22 -1.71
N ALA A 84 38.16 5.19 -3.01
CA ALA A 84 39.53 5.19 -3.52
C ALA A 84 40.41 6.34 -2.98
N PRO A 85 39.91 7.59 -2.82
CA PRO A 85 40.70 8.69 -2.27
C PRO A 85 41.08 8.53 -0.79
N LEU A 86 40.38 7.66 -0.06
CA LEU A 86 40.59 7.42 1.37
C LEU A 86 41.60 6.29 1.64
N LEU A 87 41.98 5.52 0.62
CA LEU A 87 42.88 4.38 0.77
C LEU A 87 44.33 4.86 0.96
N ASN A 88 44.94 4.48 2.07
CA ASN A 88 46.36 4.67 2.36
C ASN A 88 47.14 3.36 2.24
N GLY A 89 48.45 3.45 1.96
CA GLY A 89 49.32 2.29 1.78
C GLY A 89 49.26 1.68 0.38
N SER A 90 49.50 0.37 0.26
CA SER A 90 49.48 -0.35 -1.01
C SER A 90 48.09 -0.91 -1.31
N THR A 91 47.62 -0.82 -2.55
CA THR A 91 46.30 -1.31 -2.98
C THR A 91 46.46 -2.19 -4.20
N ASP A 92 45.92 -3.41 -4.13
CA ASP A 92 45.82 -4.31 -5.28
C ASP A 92 44.35 -4.48 -5.68
N ILE A 93 44.05 -4.32 -6.96
CA ILE A 93 42.72 -4.52 -7.54
C ILE A 93 42.68 -5.86 -8.28
N TYR A 94 41.70 -6.66 -7.91
CA TYR A 94 41.35 -7.94 -8.49
C TYR A 94 39.91 -7.87 -9.00
N THR A 95 39.67 -8.51 -10.12
CA THR A 95 38.31 -8.75 -10.63
C THR A 95 38.06 -10.24 -10.68
N PHE A 96 36.83 -10.66 -10.46
CA PHE A 96 36.46 -12.07 -10.54
C PHE A 96 35.16 -12.26 -11.30
N GLY A 97 35.13 -13.33 -12.08
CA GLY A 97 34.01 -13.83 -12.87
C GLY A 97 34.32 -15.31 -13.11
N ASP A 98 34.60 -15.71 -14.36
CA ASP A 98 35.07 -17.08 -14.67
C ASP A 98 36.42 -17.46 -14.03
N ASP A 99 37.25 -16.46 -13.71
CA ASP A 99 38.57 -16.59 -13.09
C ASP A 99 38.92 -15.32 -12.29
N VAL A 100 39.82 -15.44 -11.32
CA VAL A 100 40.34 -14.28 -10.57
C VAL A 100 41.51 -13.65 -11.32
N LYS A 101 41.35 -12.39 -11.77
CA LYS A 101 42.38 -11.63 -12.47
C LYS A 101 42.91 -10.50 -11.63
N PHE A 102 44.23 -10.46 -11.47
CA PHE A 102 44.91 -9.25 -11.00
C PHE A 102 44.90 -8.20 -12.11
N ARG A 103 44.41 -6.98 -11.81
CA ARG A 103 44.38 -5.88 -12.77
C ARG A 103 45.56 -4.95 -12.60
N ARG A 104 45.75 -4.42 -11.38
CA ARG A 104 46.69 -3.32 -11.10
C ARG A 104 46.98 -3.17 -9.61
N SER A 105 48.12 -2.54 -9.29
CA SER A 105 48.46 -2.08 -7.93
C SER A 105 48.21 -0.58 -7.79
N GLU A 106 46.95 -0.17 -7.96
CA GLU A 106 46.47 1.22 -7.89
C GLU A 106 45.12 1.26 -7.15
N THR A 107 44.62 2.45 -6.83
CA THR A 107 43.36 2.61 -6.06
C THR A 107 42.10 2.72 -6.93
N ASN A 108 42.24 3.17 -8.18
CA ASN A 108 41.09 3.47 -9.04
C ASN A 108 40.72 2.28 -9.94
N LEU A 109 39.41 2.12 -10.16
CA LEU A 109 38.83 1.24 -11.16
C LEU A 109 38.79 1.92 -12.53
N GLU A 110 39.01 1.15 -13.59
CA GLU A 110 38.94 1.60 -14.99
C GLU A 110 37.81 0.92 -15.77
N ASP A 111 37.44 1.50 -16.92
CA ASP A 111 36.46 0.90 -17.83
C ASP A 111 36.88 -0.49 -18.33
N GLY A 112 38.18 -0.71 -18.52
CA GLY A 112 38.72 -1.99 -19.00
C GLY A 112 38.75 -3.11 -17.96
N ASP A 113 38.37 -2.83 -16.70
CA ASP A 113 38.32 -3.85 -15.66
C ASP A 113 37.08 -4.76 -15.79
N PHE A 114 35.99 -4.25 -16.38
CA PHE A 114 34.78 -5.04 -16.63
C PHE A 114 34.85 -5.76 -17.97
N ASP A 115 34.84 -7.10 -17.91
CA ASP A 115 34.91 -7.96 -19.10
C ASP A 115 33.64 -8.77 -19.35
N CYS A 116 32.58 -8.58 -18.53
CA CYS A 116 31.31 -9.30 -18.64
C CYS A 116 31.54 -10.82 -18.69
N SER A 117 32.43 -11.32 -17.84
CA SER A 117 32.77 -12.73 -17.77
C SER A 117 31.60 -13.57 -17.25
N GLY A 118 31.67 -14.89 -17.42
CA GLY A 118 30.59 -15.84 -17.16
C GLY A 118 30.30 -16.09 -15.67
N THR A 119 30.43 -17.34 -15.24
CA THR A 119 30.02 -17.80 -13.89
C THR A 119 31.03 -17.38 -12.82
N GLU A 120 30.55 -16.90 -11.67
CA GLU A 120 31.35 -16.39 -10.55
C GLU A 120 32.15 -17.50 -9.81
N ASP A 121 33.49 -17.44 -9.83
CA ASP A 121 34.35 -18.30 -9.00
C ASP A 121 34.66 -17.66 -7.63
N LEU A 122 33.67 -17.72 -6.74
CA LEU A 122 33.79 -17.29 -5.34
C LEU A 122 34.93 -18.00 -4.59
N GLY A 123 35.16 -19.28 -4.88
CA GLY A 123 36.15 -20.09 -4.18
C GLY A 123 37.57 -19.61 -4.43
N GLU A 124 37.91 -19.33 -5.69
CA GLU A 124 39.22 -18.80 -6.08
C GLU A 124 39.41 -17.36 -5.54
N ALA A 125 38.36 -16.55 -5.50
CA ALA A 125 38.41 -15.20 -4.91
C ALA A 125 38.75 -15.25 -3.41
N LEU A 126 38.08 -16.12 -2.64
CA LEU A 126 38.37 -16.34 -1.21
C LEU A 126 39.80 -16.82 -0.99
N LYS A 127 40.25 -17.78 -1.80
CA LYS A 127 41.61 -18.32 -1.73
C LYS A 127 42.65 -17.24 -2.02
N THR A 128 42.42 -16.41 -3.03
CA THR A 128 43.30 -15.29 -3.38
C THR A 128 43.40 -14.28 -2.24
N ILE A 129 42.26 -13.90 -1.64
CA ILE A 129 42.24 -13.02 -0.45
C ILE A 129 43.04 -13.66 0.68
N HIS A 130 42.78 -14.93 0.98
CA HIS A 130 43.46 -15.65 2.06
C HIS A 130 44.98 -15.68 1.85
N GLU A 131 45.44 -16.07 0.66
CA GLU A 131 46.87 -16.12 0.32
C GLU A 131 47.53 -14.74 0.42
N LYS A 132 46.90 -13.69 -0.12
CA LYS A 132 47.47 -12.33 -0.11
C LYS A 132 47.57 -11.76 1.29
N VAL A 133 46.55 -11.97 2.11
CA VAL A 133 46.56 -11.58 3.52
C VAL A 133 47.69 -12.29 4.27
N HIS A 134 48.00 -13.56 3.97
CA HIS A 134 49.08 -14.30 4.62
C HIS A 134 50.48 -13.91 4.11
N GLN A 135 50.64 -13.62 2.82
CA GLN A 135 51.94 -13.34 2.19
C GLN A 135 52.47 -11.93 2.48
N ARG A 136 51.58 -10.97 2.74
CA ARG A 136 51.95 -9.55 2.91
C ARG A 136 52.57 -9.27 4.27
N LYS A 137 53.43 -8.26 4.39
CA LYS A 137 54.14 -7.93 5.65
C LYS A 137 53.37 -6.93 6.51
N GLU A 138 52.47 -6.21 5.88
CA GLU A 138 51.60 -5.21 6.49
C GLU A 138 50.74 -5.88 7.57
N ILE A 139 50.73 -5.24 8.75
CA ILE A 139 49.97 -5.68 9.92
C ILE A 139 48.48 -5.39 9.71
N ASN A 140 48.17 -4.29 9.03
CA ASN A 140 46.80 -3.85 8.78
C ASN A 140 46.41 -4.18 7.34
N CYS A 141 45.31 -4.90 7.16
CA CYS A 141 44.76 -5.20 5.85
C CYS A 141 43.31 -4.72 5.74
N ARG A 142 42.93 -4.17 4.59
CA ARG A 142 41.52 -3.88 4.25
C ARG A 142 41.13 -4.70 3.04
N ILE A 143 39.97 -5.33 3.10
CA ILE A 143 39.41 -6.11 2.02
C ILE A 143 38.08 -5.47 1.64
N PHE A 144 37.93 -5.13 0.37
CA PHE A 144 36.71 -4.61 -0.22
C PHE A 144 36.19 -5.66 -1.19
N TRP A 145 34.98 -6.15 -0.95
CA TRP A 145 34.33 -7.16 -1.76
C TRP A 145 33.03 -6.59 -2.31
N ILE A 146 32.86 -6.59 -3.63
CA ILE A 146 31.62 -6.12 -4.28
C ILE A 146 31.11 -7.21 -5.22
N THR A 147 29.86 -7.64 -5.06
CA THR A 147 29.24 -8.73 -5.83
C THR A 147 27.71 -8.68 -5.78
N ASP A 148 27.04 -9.22 -6.80
CA ASP A 148 25.59 -9.46 -6.83
C ASP A 148 25.17 -10.92 -6.59
N GLY A 149 26.12 -11.85 -6.60
CA GLY A 149 25.98 -13.26 -6.23
C GLY A 149 25.44 -14.19 -7.32
N GLY A 150 26.09 -15.34 -7.50
CA GLY A 150 25.70 -16.39 -8.45
C GLY A 150 26.41 -17.76 -8.27
N SER A 151 25.65 -18.76 -7.81
CA SER A 151 25.81 -20.20 -8.09
C SER A 151 27.19 -20.89 -7.95
N CYS A 152 27.63 -21.17 -6.72
CA CYS A 152 28.43 -22.39 -6.46
C CYS A 152 28.36 -22.79 -4.96
N GLU A 153 27.28 -23.46 -4.55
CA GLU A 153 26.99 -23.73 -3.13
C GLU A 153 28.06 -24.60 -2.41
N ASP A 154 28.74 -25.49 -3.14
CA ASP A 154 29.64 -26.48 -2.52
C ASP A 154 31.11 -26.01 -2.39
N SER A 155 31.64 -25.22 -3.33
CA SER A 155 33.05 -24.80 -3.30
C SER A 155 33.30 -23.61 -2.36
N ALA A 156 32.35 -22.67 -2.29
CA ALA A 156 32.45 -21.48 -1.45
C ALA A 156 32.39 -21.83 0.04
N ALA A 157 31.49 -22.73 0.46
CA ALA A 157 31.36 -23.13 1.87
C ALA A 157 32.65 -23.75 2.42
N ILE A 158 33.32 -24.61 1.63
CA ILE A 158 34.62 -25.21 2.00
C ILE A 158 35.70 -24.11 2.11
N GLY A 159 35.76 -23.20 1.14
CA GLY A 159 36.72 -22.10 1.15
C GLY A 159 36.55 -21.15 2.34
N ILE A 160 35.31 -20.90 2.77
CA ILE A 160 35.00 -20.07 3.94
C ILE A 160 35.50 -20.71 5.24
N ASP A 161 35.39 -22.04 5.36
CA ASP A 161 35.78 -22.73 6.58
C ASP A 161 37.29 -22.68 6.86
N ASP A 162 38.09 -22.65 5.79
CA ASP A 162 39.56 -22.53 5.83
C ASP A 162 40.05 -21.11 6.16
N LEU A 163 39.18 -20.09 6.09
CA LEU A 163 39.52 -18.72 6.41
C LEU A 163 39.83 -18.55 7.90
N HIS A 164 40.97 -17.94 8.18
CA HIS A 164 41.36 -17.52 9.51
C HIS A 164 42.27 -16.30 9.42
N ILE A 165 42.31 -15.54 10.52
CA ILE A 165 43.12 -14.33 10.63
C ILE A 165 44.56 -14.76 10.98
N PRO A 166 45.58 -14.33 10.21
CA PRO A 166 46.96 -14.61 10.56
C PRO A 166 47.33 -13.97 11.90
N GLN A 167 48.18 -14.64 12.67
CA GLN A 167 48.60 -14.15 13.98
C GLN A 167 49.25 -12.76 13.86
N GLY A 168 48.79 -11.83 14.70
CA GLY A 168 49.32 -10.47 14.76
C GLY A 168 48.81 -9.53 13.66
N LYS A 169 47.90 -9.97 12.78
CA LYS A 169 47.27 -9.11 11.79
C LYS A 169 45.92 -8.57 12.23
N THR A 170 45.61 -7.39 11.69
CA THR A 170 44.31 -6.75 11.83
C THR A 170 43.69 -6.56 10.46
N ILE A 171 42.50 -7.12 10.26
CA ILE A 171 41.79 -7.18 8.99
C ILE A 171 40.44 -6.47 9.14
N GLU A 172 40.22 -5.49 8.27
CA GLU A 172 38.92 -4.88 8.03
C GLU A 172 38.34 -5.46 6.74
N PHE A 173 37.06 -5.78 6.77
CA PHE A 173 36.37 -6.42 5.66
C PHE A 173 35.11 -5.61 5.37
N TYR A 174 34.99 -5.09 4.16
CA TYR A 174 33.88 -4.27 3.70
C TYR A 174 33.24 -5.01 2.53
N LEU A 175 31.99 -5.43 2.70
CA LEU A 175 31.26 -6.16 1.66
C LEU A 175 30.05 -5.37 1.23
N LEU A 176 29.97 -5.09 -0.07
CA LEU A 176 28.79 -4.54 -0.72
C LEU A 176 28.11 -5.65 -1.53
N GLY A 177 26.96 -6.11 -1.04
CA GLY A 177 26.05 -6.95 -1.81
C GLY A 177 25.21 -6.09 -2.75
N VAL A 178 24.93 -6.60 -3.94
CA VAL A 178 24.14 -5.90 -4.98
C VAL A 178 22.97 -6.77 -5.44
N GLY A 179 21.79 -6.19 -5.59
CA GLY A 179 20.60 -6.90 -6.04
C GLY A 179 20.03 -7.90 -5.02
N ASP A 180 18.98 -8.62 -5.43
CA ASP A 180 18.24 -9.55 -4.55
C ASP A 180 18.79 -10.98 -4.53
N SER A 181 19.77 -11.29 -5.39
CA SER A 181 20.36 -12.63 -5.55
C SER A 181 21.58 -12.88 -4.66
N PHE A 182 22.02 -11.87 -3.91
CA PHE A 182 23.24 -11.93 -3.13
C PHE A 182 23.12 -12.89 -1.91
N PRO A 183 24.00 -13.89 -1.75
CA PRO A 183 23.93 -14.86 -0.66
C PRO A 183 24.42 -14.24 0.66
N VAL A 184 23.51 -13.61 1.39
CA VAL A 184 23.82 -12.87 2.63
C VAL A 184 24.46 -13.75 3.70
N GLN A 185 24.17 -15.05 3.72
CA GLN A 185 24.78 -15.99 4.65
C GLN A 185 26.32 -16.03 4.51
N TYR A 186 26.85 -16.05 3.29
CA TYR A 186 28.29 -16.05 3.05
C TYR A 186 28.97 -14.77 3.52
N SER A 187 28.31 -13.62 3.37
CA SER A 187 28.83 -12.35 3.91
C SER A 187 29.13 -12.44 5.40
N ILE A 188 28.17 -12.98 6.17
CA ILE A 188 28.27 -13.10 7.62
C ILE A 188 29.38 -14.06 7.98
N ASP A 189 29.47 -15.20 7.30
CA ASP A 189 30.43 -16.26 7.62
C ASP A 189 31.85 -15.82 7.28
N ILE A 190 32.07 -15.24 6.08
CA ILE A 190 33.37 -14.68 5.67
C ILE A 190 33.81 -13.59 6.65
N ARG A 191 32.91 -12.67 6.97
CA ARG A 191 33.23 -11.57 7.90
C ARG A 191 33.53 -12.12 9.30
N SER A 192 32.77 -13.09 9.79
CA SER A 192 33.01 -13.70 11.12
C SER A 192 34.37 -14.37 11.20
N LYS A 193 34.88 -14.91 10.08
CA LYS A 193 36.19 -15.58 10.01
C LYS A 193 37.36 -14.62 9.80
N LEU A 194 37.20 -13.56 9.00
CA LEU A 194 38.30 -12.68 8.58
C LEU A 194 38.32 -11.32 9.28
N HIS A 195 37.20 -10.80 9.77
CA HIS A 195 37.15 -9.45 10.33
C HIS A 195 37.52 -9.44 11.83
N ASN A 196 38.61 -8.76 12.20
CA ASN A 196 38.91 -8.38 13.60
C ASN A 196 39.18 -6.87 13.74
N GLY A 197 38.63 -6.09 12.80
CA GLY A 197 38.69 -4.64 12.76
C GLY A 197 37.74 -3.97 13.76
N SER A 198 37.09 -2.88 13.33
CA SER A 198 36.19 -2.13 14.20
C SER A 198 34.92 -2.93 14.47
N ALA A 199 34.59 -3.14 15.74
CA ALA A 199 33.35 -3.81 16.14
C ALA A 199 32.10 -3.00 15.77
N SER A 200 32.23 -1.69 15.54
CA SER A 200 31.15 -0.81 15.10
C SER A 200 30.81 -0.96 13.61
N CYS A 201 31.71 -1.55 12.82
CA CYS A 201 31.56 -1.64 11.37
C CYS A 201 30.40 -2.59 11.03
N PRO A 202 29.40 -2.16 10.23
CA PRO A 202 28.25 -2.98 9.87
C PRO A 202 28.65 -4.32 9.23
N THR A 203 27.87 -5.36 9.47
CA THR A 203 28.15 -6.72 8.97
C THR A 203 27.99 -6.82 7.45
N LEU A 204 27.12 -6.00 6.84
CA LEU A 204 26.81 -6.01 5.41
C LEU A 204 26.40 -4.59 4.95
N PHE A 205 26.87 -4.18 3.78
CA PHE A 205 26.32 -3.07 2.99
C PHE A 205 25.53 -3.67 1.83
N TRP A 206 24.33 -3.18 1.53
CA TRP A 206 23.47 -3.82 0.51
C TRP A 206 22.71 -2.79 -0.32
N ASN A 207 22.94 -2.81 -1.63
CA ASN A 207 22.16 -2.06 -2.59
C ASN A 207 21.16 -2.98 -3.32
N ARG A 208 19.86 -2.83 -3.03
CA ARG A 208 18.80 -3.62 -3.68
C ARG A 208 18.25 -3.01 -4.95
N LEU A 209 18.29 -1.68 -5.09
CA LEU A 209 17.54 -0.95 -6.11
C LEU A 209 18.24 -0.89 -7.48
N LEU A 210 19.46 -1.45 -7.57
CA LEU A 210 20.30 -1.49 -8.78
C LEU A 210 20.47 -0.11 -9.45
N ASP A 211 20.33 0.97 -8.68
CA ASP A 211 20.38 2.33 -9.16
C ASP A 211 21.63 3.08 -8.67
N HIS A 212 21.88 4.23 -9.29
CA HIS A 212 23.01 5.09 -8.96
C HIS A 212 22.93 5.62 -7.52
N GLU A 213 21.74 6.06 -7.08
CA GLU A 213 21.55 6.65 -5.75
C GLU A 213 21.77 5.62 -4.63
N GLY A 214 21.25 4.40 -4.77
CA GLY A 214 21.47 3.32 -3.81
C GLY A 214 22.95 2.93 -3.72
N THR A 215 23.65 2.84 -4.87
CA THR A 215 25.08 2.52 -4.90
C THR A 215 25.91 3.62 -4.22
N LEU A 216 25.58 4.89 -4.48
CA LEU A 216 26.24 6.03 -3.86
C LEU A 216 26.05 6.02 -2.34
N ALA A 217 24.82 5.87 -1.86
CA ALA A 217 24.52 5.89 -0.44
C ALA A 217 25.33 4.84 0.34
N GLU A 218 25.46 3.62 -0.20
CA GLU A 218 26.26 2.57 0.44
C GLU A 218 27.78 2.83 0.32
N MET A 219 28.27 3.38 -0.79
CA MET A 219 29.69 3.73 -0.94
C MET A 219 30.14 4.84 0.01
N VAL A 220 29.29 5.85 0.24
CA VAL A 220 29.55 6.90 1.24
C VAL A 220 29.67 6.28 2.63
N LYS A 221 28.76 5.36 3.00
CA LYS A 221 28.82 4.67 4.29
C LYS A 221 30.10 3.84 4.43
N ILE A 222 30.53 3.15 3.37
CA ILE A 222 31.81 2.42 3.36
C ILE A 222 32.97 3.39 3.59
N GLY A 223 33.00 4.53 2.88
CA GLY A 223 34.04 5.56 3.06
C GLY A 223 34.09 6.14 4.48
N GLU A 224 32.93 6.38 5.10
CA GLU A 224 32.84 6.80 6.49
C GLU A 224 33.44 5.76 7.45
N GLU A 225 33.12 4.48 7.27
CA GLU A 225 33.66 3.40 8.11
C GLU A 225 35.17 3.21 7.92
N VAL A 226 35.69 3.33 6.69
CA VAL A 226 37.12 3.34 6.41
C VAL A 226 37.82 4.44 7.20
N THR A 227 37.26 5.66 7.17
CA THR A 227 37.79 6.82 7.90
C THR A 227 37.78 6.58 9.41
N LYS A 228 36.69 6.02 9.97
CA LYS A 228 36.59 5.66 11.40
C LYS A 228 37.63 4.62 11.81
N GLY A 229 37.95 3.68 10.92
CA GLY A 229 38.93 2.62 11.15
C GLY A 229 40.40 3.08 11.16
N MET A 230 40.70 4.28 10.64
CA MET A 230 42.07 4.81 10.56
C MET A 230 42.64 5.24 11.91
N LEU A 231 41.83 5.86 12.77
CA LEU A 231 42.32 6.33 14.07
C LEU A 231 42.21 5.22 15.12
N LYS A 232 43.37 4.84 15.67
CA LYS A 232 43.49 3.90 16.79
C LYS A 232 43.94 4.63 18.04
N LEU A 233 43.23 4.38 19.13
CA LEU A 233 43.49 4.94 20.44
C LEU A 233 43.83 3.80 21.39
N ASN A 234 44.90 3.94 22.17
CA ASN A 234 45.25 3.00 23.23
C ASN A 234 44.62 3.46 24.55
N VAL A 235 43.98 2.55 25.26
CA VAL A 235 43.40 2.75 26.59
C VAL A 235 44.25 2.03 27.64
N SER A 236 44.58 2.73 28.73
CA SER A 236 45.42 2.18 29.81
C SER A 236 44.77 1.02 30.57
N ILE A 237 43.43 0.99 30.59
CA ILE A 237 42.63 -0.06 31.21
C ILE A 237 41.95 -0.84 30.08
N PRO A 238 42.27 -2.14 29.88
CA PRO A 238 41.60 -2.95 28.87
C PRO A 238 40.08 -2.99 29.06
N GLY A 239 39.34 -2.67 28.02
CA GLY A 239 37.87 -2.67 28.02
C GLY A 239 37.30 -3.89 27.31
N LYS A 240 36.08 -4.31 27.66
CA LYS A 240 35.35 -5.38 26.96
C LYS A 240 34.58 -4.78 25.79
N ILE A 241 34.48 -5.46 24.65
CA ILE A 241 33.65 -4.99 23.51
C ILE A 241 32.15 -5.19 23.81
N VAL A 242 31.85 -6.26 24.54
CA VAL A 242 30.50 -6.69 24.90
C VAL A 242 30.55 -7.26 26.34
N PRO A 243 29.52 -7.03 27.15
CA PRO A 243 29.41 -7.55 28.51
C PRO A 243 29.39 -9.09 28.56
N LEU A 244 29.71 -9.65 29.72
CA LEU A 244 29.71 -11.09 30.01
C LEU A 244 30.72 -11.94 29.19
N ILE A 245 31.59 -11.27 28.43
CA ILE A 245 32.66 -11.88 27.64
C ILE A 245 34.01 -11.52 28.29
N PRO A 246 34.92 -12.50 28.52
CA PRO A 246 36.19 -12.25 29.17
C PRO A 246 37.22 -11.53 28.30
N GLU A 247 37.08 -11.61 26.97
CA GLU A 247 37.97 -10.96 26.01
C GLU A 247 37.93 -9.43 26.17
N THR A 248 39.12 -8.85 26.32
CA THR A 248 39.32 -7.41 26.46
C THR A 248 40.26 -6.90 25.37
N LYS A 249 40.18 -5.61 25.07
CA LYS A 249 41.09 -4.92 24.17
C LYS A 249 41.63 -3.64 24.78
N THR A 250 42.89 -3.35 24.47
CA THR A 250 43.57 -2.10 24.83
C THR A 250 43.50 -1.05 23.74
N ASN A 251 43.02 -1.42 22.54
CA ASN A 251 43.01 -0.52 21.39
C ASN A 251 41.55 -0.32 20.97
N ALA A 252 41.11 0.95 20.91
CA ALA A 252 39.79 1.36 20.51
C ALA A 252 39.86 2.19 19.22
N ARG A 253 38.82 2.13 18.40
CA ARG A 253 38.68 2.88 17.16
C ARG A 253 37.53 3.86 17.23
N CYS A 254 37.48 4.80 16.30
CA CYS A 254 36.38 5.76 16.25
C CYS A 254 35.04 5.06 15.99
N GLY A 255 34.00 5.49 16.71
CA GLY A 255 32.68 4.87 16.68
C GLY A 255 32.53 3.64 17.56
N GLU A 256 33.60 3.12 18.17
CA GLU A 256 33.51 1.94 19.04
C GLU A 256 33.10 2.29 20.48
N PHE A 257 32.44 1.31 21.11
CA PHE A 257 32.07 1.34 22.51
C PHE A 257 32.85 0.28 23.30
N LEU A 258 33.43 0.68 24.42
CA LEU A 258 34.07 -0.23 25.37
C LEU A 258 33.29 -0.25 26.68
N TYR A 259 33.00 -1.45 27.16
CA TYR A 259 32.29 -1.73 28.40
C TYR A 259 33.26 -2.04 29.54
N TYR A 260 32.99 -1.43 30.69
CA TYR A 260 33.74 -1.60 31.93
C TYR A 260 32.80 -1.89 33.10
N GLU A 261 33.12 -2.93 33.88
CA GLU A 261 32.48 -3.25 35.17
C GLU A 261 33.03 -2.36 36.29
N MET A 262 33.08 -1.05 36.02
CA MET A 262 33.54 0.00 36.92
C MET A 262 32.52 1.12 36.93
N GLU A 263 32.38 1.80 38.07
CA GLU A 263 31.55 3.00 38.16
C GLU A 263 32.16 4.14 37.32
N PRO A 264 31.34 5.00 36.66
CA PRO A 264 31.81 6.02 35.72
C PRO A 264 32.87 6.98 36.27
N GLU A 265 32.71 7.42 37.52
CA GLU A 265 33.67 8.33 38.15
C GLU A 265 35.02 7.66 38.42
N GLN A 266 35.00 6.38 38.80
CA GLN A 266 36.21 5.59 39.03
C GLN A 266 36.96 5.30 37.74
N LEU A 267 36.24 5.00 36.66
CA LEU A 267 36.84 4.83 35.34
C LEU A 267 37.48 6.14 34.89
N LYS A 268 36.74 7.25 34.97
CA LYS A 268 37.21 8.57 34.54
C LYS A 268 38.49 9.01 35.26
N SER A 269 38.62 8.75 36.56
CA SER A 269 39.83 9.12 37.32
C SER A 269 41.06 8.27 36.99
N SER A 270 40.87 7.08 36.42
CA SER A 270 41.92 6.06 36.27
C SER A 270 42.31 5.80 34.82
N LEU A 271 41.42 6.12 33.88
CA LEU A 271 41.59 5.87 32.45
C LEU A 271 42.50 6.93 31.82
N VAL A 272 43.53 6.46 31.12
CA VAL A 272 44.40 7.27 30.27
C VAL A 272 44.23 6.79 28.84
N ILE A 273 43.94 7.72 27.94
CA ILE A 273 43.81 7.44 26.50
C ILE A 273 44.99 8.10 25.80
N THR A 274 45.65 7.36 24.93
CA THR A 274 46.78 7.85 24.13
C THR A 274 46.59 7.54 22.65
N ALA A 275 46.94 8.46 21.77
CA ALA A 275 47.02 8.22 20.32
C ALA A 275 48.25 7.34 19.96
N GLU A 276 48.36 6.94 18.69
CA GLU A 276 49.50 6.14 18.20
C GLU A 276 50.86 6.85 18.35
N ASP A 277 50.89 8.18 18.28
CA ASP A 277 52.09 8.99 18.50
C ASP A 277 52.47 9.15 19.98
N GLY A 278 51.70 8.55 20.90
CA GLY A 278 51.88 8.61 22.34
C GLY A 278 51.29 9.86 23.00
N SER A 279 50.66 10.77 22.25
CA SER A 279 50.00 11.93 22.82
C SER A 279 48.77 11.53 23.65
N SER A 280 48.58 12.15 24.82
CA SER A 280 47.43 11.87 25.68
C SER A 280 46.20 12.64 25.21
N ILE A 281 45.06 11.95 25.13
CA ILE A 281 43.77 12.51 24.75
C ILE A 281 42.89 12.63 26.00
N PRO A 282 42.42 13.85 26.33
CA PRO A 282 41.53 14.03 27.47
C PRO A 282 40.13 13.46 27.19
N VAL A 283 39.55 12.83 28.21
CA VAL A 283 38.14 12.40 28.23
C VAL A 283 37.25 13.61 28.52
N GLU A 284 36.05 13.64 27.95
CA GLU A 284 35.03 14.65 28.19
C GLU A 284 34.70 14.79 29.69
N GLU A 285 34.51 16.02 30.19
CA GLU A 285 34.27 16.22 31.63
C GLU A 285 32.90 15.72 32.08
N GLY A 286 31.87 15.79 31.25
CA GLY A 286 30.53 15.35 31.61
C GLY A 286 30.36 13.83 31.49
N ILE A 287 29.92 13.18 32.57
CA ILE A 287 29.40 11.80 32.49
C ILE A 287 27.95 11.85 32.04
N ARG A 288 27.64 11.22 30.91
CA ARG A 288 26.28 11.19 30.34
C ARG A 288 25.54 9.93 30.77
N LEU A 289 24.20 9.95 30.75
CA LEU A 289 23.41 8.73 30.89
C LEU A 289 23.34 8.01 29.54
N ALA A 290 23.55 6.69 29.51
CA ALA A 290 23.24 5.87 28.35
C ALA A 290 21.71 5.69 28.26
N ASP A 291 21.00 6.68 27.73
CA ASP A 291 19.54 6.63 27.60
C ASP A 291 19.06 5.53 26.65
N ALA A 292 17.76 5.22 26.70
CA ALA A 292 17.17 4.13 25.93
C ALA A 292 17.34 4.29 24.40
N ARG A 293 17.42 5.53 23.89
CA ARG A 293 17.62 5.77 22.45
C ARG A 293 19.06 5.47 22.06
N PHE A 294 20.02 5.94 22.85
CA PHE A 294 21.44 5.61 22.68
C PHE A 294 21.68 4.10 22.71
N LEU A 295 21.01 3.38 23.61
CA LEU A 295 21.10 1.92 23.70
C LEU A 295 20.68 1.25 22.39
N VAL A 296 19.49 1.57 21.87
CA VAL A 296 18.92 0.93 20.67
C VAL A 296 19.65 1.35 19.39
N ASP A 297 19.93 2.65 19.24
CA ASP A 297 20.48 3.18 17.98
C ASP A 297 21.98 2.88 17.81
N LYS A 298 22.72 2.74 18.91
CA LYS A 298 24.19 2.64 18.89
C LYS A 298 24.70 1.40 19.60
N LEU A 299 24.59 1.33 20.93
CA LEU A 299 25.31 0.35 21.74
C LEU A 299 24.89 -1.10 21.42
N TYR A 300 23.58 -1.36 21.35
CA TYR A 300 23.05 -2.70 21.12
C TYR A 300 23.35 -3.22 19.72
N LYS A 301 23.49 -2.36 18.71
CA LYS A 301 23.91 -2.78 17.37
C LYS A 301 25.32 -3.38 17.39
N GLN A 302 26.26 -2.72 18.06
CA GLN A 302 27.63 -3.25 18.23
C GLN A 302 27.59 -4.59 18.98
N TRP A 303 26.88 -4.66 20.10
CA TRP A 303 26.83 -5.87 20.91
C TRP A 303 26.20 -7.05 20.15
N VAL A 304 25.08 -6.83 19.46
CA VAL A 304 24.43 -7.85 18.64
C VAL A 304 25.35 -8.33 17.52
N SER A 305 26.05 -7.42 16.83
CA SER A 305 26.99 -7.79 15.76
C SER A 305 28.09 -8.72 16.27
N VAL A 306 28.69 -8.41 17.42
CA VAL A 306 29.74 -9.22 18.05
C VAL A 306 29.20 -10.57 18.51
N ILE A 307 28.01 -10.61 19.11
CA ILE A 307 27.37 -11.86 19.55
C ILE A 307 27.03 -12.77 18.36
N MET A 308 26.56 -12.19 17.25
CA MET A 308 26.30 -12.93 16.01
C MET A 308 27.58 -13.54 15.46
N GLN A 309 28.69 -12.79 15.40
CA GLN A 309 29.99 -13.30 14.94
C GLN A 309 30.46 -14.49 15.81
N ARG A 310 30.34 -14.38 17.14
CA ARG A 310 30.70 -15.49 18.04
C ARG A 310 29.83 -16.72 17.84
N HIS A 311 28.53 -16.53 17.66
CA HIS A 311 27.61 -17.63 17.40
C HIS A 311 28.02 -18.39 16.13
N ARG A 312 28.27 -17.68 15.02
CA ARG A 312 28.71 -18.27 13.74
C ARG A 312 30.07 -18.96 13.84
N ASN A 313 31.00 -18.38 14.60
CA ASN A 313 32.29 -18.99 14.89
C ASN A 313 32.23 -20.15 15.90
N LYS A 314 31.04 -20.59 16.34
CA LYS A 314 30.83 -21.67 17.31
C LYS A 314 31.52 -21.40 18.67
N GLN A 315 31.73 -20.14 19.03
CA GLN A 315 32.43 -19.70 20.24
C GLN A 315 31.52 -19.52 21.48
N GLY A 316 30.24 -19.90 21.36
CA GLY A 316 29.23 -19.79 22.41
C GLY A 316 28.76 -18.36 22.68
N VAL A 317 27.46 -18.20 22.97
CA VAL A 317 26.86 -16.93 23.40
C VAL A 317 26.68 -16.96 24.92
N PRO A 318 27.10 -15.92 25.66
CA PRO A 318 26.97 -15.91 27.12
C PRO A 318 25.51 -16.05 27.59
N ILE A 319 25.29 -16.94 28.56
CA ILE A 319 24.01 -17.06 29.27
C ILE A 319 23.75 -15.74 30.00
N GLY A 320 22.54 -15.19 29.92
CA GLY A 320 22.21 -13.93 30.59
C GLY A 320 22.37 -12.67 29.72
N PHE A 321 22.98 -12.77 28.52
CA PHE A 321 23.28 -11.59 27.69
C PHE A 321 22.02 -10.81 27.28
N PHE A 322 21.02 -11.52 26.75
CA PHE A 322 19.77 -10.90 26.33
C PHE A 322 18.95 -10.41 27.52
N GLU A 323 18.96 -11.13 28.66
CA GLU A 323 18.33 -10.65 29.89
C GLU A 323 18.99 -9.37 30.40
N MET A 324 20.32 -9.24 30.27
CA MET A 324 21.04 -8.03 30.66
C MET A 324 20.65 -6.83 29.80
N MET A 325 20.59 -7.01 28.47
CA MET A 325 20.10 -5.95 27.55
C MET A 325 18.68 -5.53 27.92
N GLU A 326 17.79 -6.50 28.14
CA GLU A 326 16.39 -6.23 28.51
C GLU A 326 16.28 -5.46 29.82
N ASN A 327 17.03 -5.87 30.84
CA ASN A 327 17.07 -5.17 32.12
C ASN A 327 17.61 -3.74 31.99
N CYS A 328 18.69 -3.53 31.23
CA CYS A 328 19.23 -2.20 30.97
C CYS A 328 18.20 -1.33 30.22
N PHE A 329 17.54 -1.85 29.19
CA PHE A 329 16.52 -1.07 28.49
C PHE A 329 15.35 -0.68 29.41
N ILE A 330 14.85 -1.61 30.22
CA ILE A 330 13.74 -1.37 31.14
C ILE A 330 14.11 -0.32 32.19
N LEU A 331 15.29 -0.41 32.80
CA LEU A 331 15.74 0.54 33.82
C LEU A 331 15.86 1.96 33.24
N GLN A 332 16.34 2.08 32.00
CA GLN A 332 16.56 3.36 31.33
C GLN A 332 15.24 3.98 30.81
N MET A 333 14.16 3.18 30.75
CA MET A 333 12.82 3.63 30.36
C MET A 333 11.92 4.02 31.55
N LYS A 334 12.32 3.73 32.79
CA LYS A 334 11.48 3.95 33.99
C LYS A 334 11.05 5.41 34.19
N ASP A 335 11.89 6.37 33.82
CA ASP A 335 11.61 7.80 34.00
C ASP A 335 10.83 8.40 32.81
N CYS A 336 10.56 7.62 31.76
CA CYS A 336 9.85 8.08 30.57
C CYS A 336 8.32 7.89 30.67
N ASP A 337 7.81 7.11 31.63
CA ASP A 337 6.42 6.61 31.59
C ASP A 337 5.34 7.55 32.19
N ASP A 338 5.69 8.73 32.71
CA ASP A 338 4.71 9.61 33.40
C ASP A 338 4.56 11.01 32.78
N VAL A 339 3.83 11.12 31.66
CA VAL A 339 3.22 12.40 31.29
C VAL A 339 1.75 12.24 30.89
N ALA A 340 0.88 12.71 31.77
CA ALA A 340 -0.57 12.58 31.70
C ALA A 340 -1.28 13.80 31.06
N SER A 341 -0.62 14.55 30.18
CA SER A 341 -1.25 15.70 29.50
C SER A 341 -1.70 15.40 28.07
N SER A 342 -2.65 16.19 27.59
CA SER A 342 -3.30 16.09 26.28
C SER A 342 -2.64 16.93 25.17
N ASN A 343 -1.62 17.75 25.49
CA ASN A 343 -0.97 18.62 24.53
C ASN A 343 -0.22 17.84 23.44
N ILE A 344 0.15 18.51 22.35
CA ILE A 344 0.92 17.92 21.26
C ILE A 344 2.26 17.32 21.74
N LYS A 345 3.01 18.04 22.56
CA LYS A 345 4.35 17.65 23.02
C LYS A 345 4.36 16.31 23.75
N ASP A 346 3.40 16.08 24.62
CA ASP A 346 3.30 14.84 25.40
C ASP A 346 2.77 13.68 24.56
N ARG A 347 2.03 13.96 23.48
CA ARG A 347 1.67 12.96 22.48
C ARG A 347 2.88 12.49 21.69
N ILE A 348 3.75 13.41 21.28
CA ILE A 348 5.00 13.10 20.59
C ILE A 348 5.90 12.25 21.49
N ALA A 349 6.10 12.67 22.74
CA ALA A 349 6.91 11.93 23.71
C ALA A 349 6.43 10.48 23.90
N ARG A 350 5.13 10.27 24.15
CA ARG A 350 4.54 8.92 24.31
C ARG A 350 4.73 8.03 23.08
N LYS A 351 4.66 8.62 21.90
CA LYS A 351 4.87 7.87 20.66
C LYS A 351 6.32 7.50 20.43
N ASN A 352 7.24 8.42 20.69
CA ASN A 352 8.65 8.13 20.61
C ASN A 352 9.01 7.00 21.59
N ILE A 353 8.43 7.02 22.80
CA ILE A 353 8.52 5.93 23.79
C ILE A 353 7.97 4.61 23.23
N LYS A 354 6.74 4.61 22.70
CA LYS A 354 6.12 3.38 22.14
C LYS A 354 6.90 2.83 20.95
N HIS A 355 7.34 3.71 20.06
CA HIS A 355 8.16 3.40 18.89
C HIS A 355 9.50 2.80 19.31
N LEU A 356 10.17 3.41 20.28
CA LEU A 356 11.42 2.90 20.84
C LEU A 356 11.25 1.54 21.53
N LYS A 357 10.15 1.33 22.29
CA LYS A 357 9.78 0.02 22.87
C LYS A 357 9.58 -1.04 21.77
N LEU A 358 8.95 -0.67 20.66
CA LEU A 358 8.75 -1.56 19.51
C LEU A 358 10.06 -1.87 18.79
N GLU A 359 10.88 -0.86 18.47
CA GLU A 359 12.21 -1.03 17.86
C GLU A 359 13.07 -1.97 18.71
N PHE A 360 13.10 -1.75 20.03
CA PHE A 360 13.80 -2.63 20.95
C PHE A 360 13.26 -4.06 20.92
N ALA A 361 11.95 -4.25 20.99
CA ALA A 361 11.34 -5.58 20.94
C ALA A 361 11.64 -6.30 19.61
N THR A 362 11.59 -5.58 18.49
CA THR A 362 11.96 -6.11 17.17
C THR A 362 13.43 -6.51 17.13
N LEU A 363 14.34 -5.64 17.57
CA LEU A 363 15.78 -5.91 17.67
C LEU A 363 16.03 -7.17 18.51
N MET A 364 15.42 -7.27 19.69
CA MET A 364 15.57 -8.42 20.60
C MET A 364 15.03 -9.72 20.00
N ASN A 365 13.83 -9.69 19.43
CA ASN A 365 13.21 -10.88 18.82
C ASN A 365 14.02 -11.38 17.62
N GLN A 366 14.53 -10.48 16.79
CA GLN A 366 15.37 -10.84 15.64
C GLN A 366 16.72 -11.39 16.10
N SER A 367 17.39 -10.73 17.04
CA SER A 367 18.68 -11.16 17.58
C SER A 367 18.58 -12.53 18.26
N ARG A 368 17.55 -12.76 19.08
CA ARG A 368 17.26 -14.06 19.68
C ARG A 368 16.94 -15.10 18.59
N GLY A 369 16.17 -14.75 17.58
CA GLY A 369 15.83 -15.63 16.46
C GLY A 369 17.07 -16.15 15.72
N ILE A 370 17.98 -15.25 15.37
CA ILE A 370 19.24 -15.58 14.69
C ILE A 370 20.12 -16.50 15.55
N VAL A 371 20.21 -16.24 16.86
CA VAL A 371 21.09 -17.01 17.78
C VAL A 371 20.49 -18.35 18.24
N SER A 372 19.16 -18.49 18.26
CA SER A 372 18.49 -19.67 18.84
C SER A 372 17.86 -20.62 17.83
N LEU A 373 17.50 -20.14 16.64
CA LEU A 373 16.60 -20.86 15.71
C LEU A 373 16.98 -20.53 14.25
N GLU A 374 18.14 -21.00 13.80
CA GLU A 374 18.59 -20.86 12.40
C GLU A 374 17.59 -21.45 11.38
N SER A 375 16.73 -22.39 11.79
CA SER A 375 15.75 -23.08 10.94
C SER A 375 14.41 -22.36 10.70
N LYS A 376 14.24 -21.10 11.15
CA LYS A 376 12.96 -20.37 11.03
C LYS A 376 12.80 -19.47 9.82
N PHE A 377 13.89 -19.08 9.14
CA PHE A 377 13.80 -18.20 7.97
C PHE A 377 13.55 -19.02 6.72
N GLN A 378 12.55 -18.64 5.92
CA GLN A 378 12.13 -19.42 4.76
C GLN A 378 13.01 -19.18 3.53
N ASN A 379 13.74 -18.06 3.49
CA ASN A 379 14.68 -17.70 2.42
C ASN A 379 15.77 -16.72 2.92
N GLU A 380 16.81 -16.53 2.10
CA GLU A 380 17.96 -15.68 2.42
C GLU A 380 17.59 -14.19 2.51
N ILE A 381 16.52 -13.76 1.83
CA ILE A 381 16.02 -12.38 1.87
C ILE A 381 15.40 -12.09 3.24
N GLU A 382 14.68 -13.02 3.85
CA GLU A 382 14.14 -12.89 5.22
C GLU A 382 15.26 -12.84 6.26
N LEU A 383 16.33 -13.62 6.06
CA LEU A 383 17.52 -13.60 6.90
C LEU A 383 18.26 -12.26 6.75
N ALA A 384 18.48 -11.80 5.52
CA ALA A 384 19.04 -10.51 5.20
C ALA A 384 18.21 -9.37 5.81
N GLU A 385 16.90 -9.40 5.65
CA GLU A 385 15.98 -8.44 6.24
C GLU A 385 15.98 -8.46 7.76
N ALA A 386 16.12 -9.62 8.41
CA ALA A 386 16.23 -9.72 9.86
C ALA A 386 17.56 -9.13 10.36
N ILE A 387 18.64 -9.30 9.60
CA ILE A 387 19.97 -8.72 9.88
C ILE A 387 19.95 -7.21 9.60
N PHE A 388 19.33 -6.79 8.50
CA PHE A 388 19.10 -5.39 8.18
C PHE A 388 18.19 -4.75 9.21
N LYS A 389 17.00 -5.27 9.54
CA LYS A 389 16.13 -4.68 10.57
C LYS A 389 16.74 -4.65 11.98
N SER A 390 17.72 -5.52 12.28
CA SER A 390 18.52 -5.46 13.51
C SER A 390 19.70 -4.47 13.43
N THR A 391 19.99 -3.86 12.28
CA THR A 391 21.12 -2.93 12.07
C THR A 391 20.78 -1.60 11.34
N VAL A 392 19.77 -1.53 10.46
CA VAL A 392 19.29 -0.39 9.63
C VAL A 392 17.79 -0.56 9.25
N GLN A 393 16.99 0.51 9.31
CA GLN A 393 15.52 0.48 9.19
C GLN A 393 14.93 0.30 7.76
N SER A 394 14.06 -0.71 7.65
CA SER A 394 12.70 -0.81 7.03
C SER A 394 12.42 -0.53 5.54
N ARG A 395 11.59 -1.43 4.95
CA ARG A 395 11.04 -1.49 3.57
C ARG A 395 9.54 -1.13 3.50
N TYR A 396 9.04 -0.76 2.30
CA TYR A 396 7.62 -0.81 1.88
C TYR A 396 7.49 -1.14 0.36
N ASP A 397 6.32 -1.67 -0.03
CA ASP A 397 5.98 -2.33 -1.32
C ASP A 397 6.02 -1.46 -2.61
N ASP A 398 6.64 -1.99 -3.67
CA ASP A 398 7.05 -1.27 -4.89
C ASP A 398 5.96 -1.00 -5.96
N ARG A 399 4.78 -1.64 -5.89
CA ARG A 399 3.82 -1.59 -7.02
C ARG A 399 2.88 -0.38 -6.98
N LEU A 400 2.54 0.13 -5.79
CA LEU A 400 1.71 1.33 -5.61
C LEU A 400 2.54 2.63 -5.65
N LEU A 401 3.82 2.54 -5.25
CA LEU A 401 4.79 3.64 -5.32
C LEU A 401 4.99 4.14 -6.76
N LYS A 402 4.92 3.25 -7.76
CA LYS A 402 5.14 3.60 -9.18
C LYS A 402 4.06 4.48 -9.83
N ILE A 403 2.85 4.62 -9.24
CA ILE A 403 1.73 5.34 -9.88
C ILE A 403 1.33 6.61 -9.11
N LYS A 404 1.31 6.56 -7.77
CA LYS A 404 0.92 7.68 -6.88
C LYS A 404 1.87 7.81 -5.68
N GLY A 405 3.06 7.23 -5.76
CA GLY A 405 4.00 7.15 -4.65
C GLY A 405 4.40 8.52 -4.14
N HIS A 406 4.54 8.60 -2.82
CA HIS A 406 5.07 9.77 -2.15
C HIS A 406 5.95 9.28 -1.00
N GLY A 407 7.26 9.37 -1.23
CA GLY A 407 8.29 8.97 -0.29
C GLY A 407 8.56 10.02 0.79
N GLU A 408 9.67 9.85 1.48
CA GLU A 408 10.12 10.73 2.57
C GLU A 408 10.81 12.01 2.03
N SER A 409 11.40 11.97 0.83
CA SER A 409 11.96 13.16 0.17
C SER A 409 10.84 14.16 -0.17
N GLU A 410 9.79 13.71 -0.88
CA GLU A 410 8.64 14.57 -1.20
C GLU A 410 7.93 15.08 0.06
N TRP A 411 7.89 14.24 1.11
CA TRP A 411 7.31 14.64 2.40
C TRP A 411 8.03 15.83 3.04
N THR A 412 9.35 15.85 2.95
CA THR A 412 10.16 16.93 3.53
C THR A 412 9.85 18.26 2.85
N ASP A 413 9.78 18.26 1.53
CA ASP A 413 9.45 19.46 0.74
C ASP A 413 8.01 19.93 1.00
N ASP A 414 7.05 18.99 1.04
CA ASP A 414 5.64 19.30 1.26
C ASP A 414 5.37 19.84 2.67
N ILE A 415 6.11 19.38 3.68
CA ILE A 415 6.04 19.90 5.05
C ILE A 415 6.59 21.33 5.13
N LEU A 416 7.66 21.64 4.41
CA LEU A 416 8.18 23.01 4.34
C LEU A 416 7.15 23.95 3.70
N ALA A 417 6.57 23.55 2.56
CA ALA A 417 5.50 24.31 1.91
C ALA A 417 4.26 24.47 2.80
N PHE A 418 3.88 23.41 3.52
CA PHE A 418 2.78 23.47 4.49
C PHE A 418 3.08 24.45 5.63
N LYS A 419 4.30 24.41 6.18
CA LYS A 419 4.75 25.30 7.26
C LYS A 419 4.69 26.77 6.85
N GLU A 420 5.15 27.10 5.64
CA GLU A 420 5.06 28.46 5.11
C GLU A 420 3.61 28.95 5.01
N ILE A 421 2.71 28.11 4.47
CA ILE A 421 1.28 28.42 4.37
C ILE A 421 0.67 28.59 5.76
N TYR A 422 0.98 27.71 6.71
CA TYR A 422 0.51 27.79 8.08
C TYR A 422 0.95 29.08 8.76
N LEU A 423 2.22 29.44 8.67
CA LEU A 423 2.75 30.68 9.25
C LEU A 423 2.07 31.92 8.63
N SER A 424 1.75 31.88 7.33
CA SER A 424 1.01 32.97 6.67
C SER A 424 -0.44 33.12 7.13
N LEU A 425 -1.01 32.08 7.74
CA LEU A 425 -2.40 32.03 8.21
C LEU A 425 -2.51 32.00 9.74
N LYS A 426 -1.40 32.06 10.46
CA LYS A 426 -1.36 31.83 11.91
C LYS A 426 -2.34 32.72 12.67
N ASP A 427 -2.30 34.02 12.41
CA ASP A 427 -3.19 34.99 13.07
C ASP A 427 -4.67 34.74 12.72
N GLU A 428 -4.97 34.32 11.49
CA GLU A 428 -6.34 33.96 11.07
C GLU A 428 -6.82 32.70 11.80
N ILE A 429 -5.94 31.72 12.01
CA ILE A 429 -6.23 30.46 12.71
C ILE A 429 -6.45 30.70 14.20
N GLU A 430 -5.60 31.50 14.84
CA GLU A 430 -5.73 31.89 16.25
C GLU A 430 -7.03 32.66 16.50
N ALA A 431 -7.47 33.48 15.52
CA ALA A 431 -8.72 34.22 15.60
C ALA A 431 -9.99 33.40 15.32
N LEU A 432 -9.88 32.14 14.87
CA LEU A 432 -11.05 31.27 14.67
C LEU A 432 -11.77 31.04 16.00
N PRO A 433 -13.11 30.86 16.00
CA PRO A 433 -13.81 30.44 17.20
C PRO A 433 -13.30 29.07 17.67
N GLU A 434 -13.47 28.78 18.96
CA GLU A 434 -13.22 27.44 19.46
C GLU A 434 -14.23 26.46 18.83
N PRO A 435 -13.80 25.24 18.45
CA PRO A 435 -14.70 24.24 17.91
C PRO A 435 -15.76 23.87 18.96
N GLU A 436 -17.01 23.72 18.52
CA GLU A 436 -18.09 23.28 19.40
C GLU A 436 -17.82 21.84 19.89
N ALA A 437 -18.42 21.44 21.01
CA ALA A 437 -18.24 20.09 21.56
C ALA A 437 -18.61 18.99 20.54
N ASP A 438 -19.59 19.27 19.68
CA ASP A 438 -20.06 18.37 18.63
C ASP A 438 -19.14 18.32 17.40
N ASP A 439 -18.23 19.31 17.25
CA ASP A 439 -17.18 19.33 16.22
C ASP A 439 -15.90 18.60 16.68
N CYS A 440 -15.80 18.30 17.97
CA CYS A 440 -14.66 17.61 18.56
C CYS A 440 -14.82 16.09 18.51
N CYS A 441 -13.68 15.38 18.51
CA CYS A 441 -13.69 13.94 18.60
C CYS A 441 -14.36 13.49 19.92
N ARG A 442 -15.44 12.71 19.81
CA ARG A 442 -16.24 12.28 20.98
C ARG A 442 -15.48 11.44 22.01
N VAL A 443 -14.33 10.85 21.65
CA VAL A 443 -13.51 10.05 22.58
C VAL A 443 -12.36 10.86 23.15
N LEU A 444 -11.72 11.70 22.33
CA LEU A 444 -10.52 12.44 22.72
C LEU A 444 -10.81 13.84 23.25
N MET A 445 -12.02 14.36 23.00
CA MET A 445 -12.42 15.76 23.21
C MET A 445 -11.55 16.80 22.47
N GLY A 446 -10.71 16.36 21.52
CA GLY A 446 -9.86 17.22 20.69
C GLY A 446 -10.29 17.27 19.23
N SER A 447 -9.75 18.22 18.47
CA SER A 447 -10.08 18.41 17.05
C SER A 447 -8.86 18.79 16.21
N PHE A 448 -8.99 18.68 14.89
CA PHE A 448 -7.95 19.14 13.96
C PHE A 448 -7.64 20.63 14.15
N ILE A 449 -8.66 21.44 14.41
CA ILE A 449 -8.52 22.88 14.65
C ILE A 449 -7.82 23.15 15.97
N GLY A 450 -8.15 22.38 17.02
CA GLY A 450 -7.46 22.47 18.30
C GLY A 450 -5.97 22.17 18.16
N ASP A 451 -5.59 21.17 17.36
CA ASP A 451 -4.19 20.87 17.08
C ASP A 451 -3.48 21.99 16.30
N LEU A 452 -4.17 22.68 15.37
CA LEU A 452 -3.60 23.84 14.67
C LEU A 452 -3.39 25.05 15.57
N LYS A 453 -4.16 25.18 16.66
CA LYS A 453 -4.03 26.27 17.64
C LYS A 453 -3.06 25.95 18.79
N ASP A 454 -2.57 24.72 18.86
CA ASP A 454 -1.65 24.28 19.92
C ASP A 454 -0.30 25.03 19.79
N PRO A 455 0.23 25.61 20.88
CA PRO A 455 1.52 26.31 20.85
C PRO A 455 2.68 25.47 20.32
N ASP A 456 2.63 24.15 20.51
CA ASP A 456 3.66 23.20 20.12
C ASP A 456 3.41 22.62 18.70
N PHE A 457 2.47 23.15 17.92
CA PHE A 457 2.13 22.64 16.58
C PHE A 457 3.33 22.55 15.63
N LEU A 458 4.26 23.52 15.71
CA LEU A 458 5.44 23.53 14.86
C LEU A 458 6.40 22.36 15.12
N ASP A 459 6.34 21.74 16.31
CA ASP A 459 7.14 20.55 16.62
C ASP A 459 6.60 19.31 15.88
N VAL A 460 5.29 19.25 15.62
CA VAL A 460 4.69 18.15 14.84
C VAL A 460 5.14 18.16 13.40
N LEU A 461 5.42 19.33 12.84
CA LEU A 461 5.93 19.48 11.48
C LEU A 461 7.38 18.97 11.33
N GLN A 462 8.09 18.68 12.41
CA GLN A 462 9.44 18.11 12.36
C GLN A 462 9.44 16.58 12.36
N LEU A 463 8.26 15.96 12.50
CA LEU A 463 8.11 14.51 12.58
C LEU A 463 8.12 13.87 11.19
N ASN A 464 8.58 12.62 11.12
CA ASN A 464 8.42 11.82 9.92
C ASN A 464 6.92 11.60 9.60
N LYS A 465 6.64 11.22 8.35
CA LYS A 465 5.29 11.12 7.80
C LYS A 465 4.33 10.31 8.67
N MET A 466 4.72 9.10 9.05
CA MET A 466 3.87 8.20 9.82
C MET A 466 3.60 8.72 11.24
N ILE A 467 4.63 9.25 11.91
CA ILE A 467 4.46 9.81 13.25
C ILE A 467 3.55 11.03 13.19
N PHE A 468 3.73 11.93 12.21
CA PHE A 468 2.84 13.07 11.98
C PHE A 468 1.38 12.63 11.83
N LEU A 469 1.10 11.72 10.90
CA LEU A 469 -0.25 11.27 10.55
C LEU A 469 -0.97 10.63 11.72
N MET A 470 -0.25 9.87 12.54
CA MET A 470 -0.84 9.27 13.73
C MET A 470 -1.01 10.30 14.87
N THR A 471 -0.29 11.44 14.88
CA THR A 471 -0.21 12.39 16.02
C THR A 471 -1.28 13.46 15.90
N MET A 472 -1.51 13.91 14.67
CA MET A 472 -2.56 14.85 14.32
C MET A 472 -3.95 14.26 14.59
N THR A 473 -4.82 15.08 15.15
CA THR A 473 -6.21 14.74 15.47
C THR A 473 -7.09 15.12 14.28
N PHE A 474 -6.86 14.46 13.13
CA PHE A 474 -7.81 14.55 12.02
C PHE A 474 -9.17 14.09 12.51
N THR A 475 -10.15 14.99 12.49
CA THR A 475 -11.53 14.75 12.92
C THR A 475 -12.47 14.71 11.73
N GLY A 476 -13.45 13.82 11.78
CA GLY A 476 -14.37 13.62 10.68
C GLY A 476 -15.51 12.67 10.97
N ILE A 477 -16.34 12.45 9.95
CA ILE A 477 -17.48 11.55 10.03
C ILE A 477 -16.97 10.11 10.03
N PRO A 478 -17.30 9.30 11.05
CA PRO A 478 -16.97 7.89 11.09
C PRO A 478 -17.82 7.10 10.10
N ILE A 479 -17.13 6.33 9.25
CA ILE A 479 -17.75 5.51 8.21
C ILE A 479 -17.25 4.08 8.25
N TYR A 480 -18.08 3.17 7.76
CA TYR A 480 -17.67 1.84 7.36
C TYR A 480 -17.67 1.73 5.84
N ALA A 481 -16.46 1.66 5.27
CA ALA A 481 -16.21 1.49 3.86
C ALA A 481 -15.10 0.44 3.66
N PRO A 482 -15.45 -0.80 3.25
CA PRO A 482 -14.45 -1.84 2.98
C PRO A 482 -13.46 -1.36 1.92
N VAL A 483 -12.16 -1.48 2.20
CA VAL A 483 -11.13 -0.94 1.32
C VAL A 483 -10.91 -1.92 0.18
N LYS A 484 -11.42 -1.58 -1.01
CA LYS A 484 -11.19 -2.34 -2.26
C LYS A 484 -10.08 -1.68 -3.07
N ASP A 485 -9.31 -2.47 -3.81
CA ASP A 485 -8.28 -1.99 -4.75
C ASP A 485 -8.83 -0.92 -5.71
N SER A 486 -10.09 -1.07 -6.15
CA SER A 486 -10.75 -0.10 -7.02
C SER A 486 -10.84 1.31 -6.41
N ALA A 487 -11.05 1.42 -5.10
CA ALA A 487 -11.14 2.69 -4.40
C ALA A 487 -9.77 3.34 -4.15
N GLN A 488 -8.71 2.53 -4.03
CA GLN A 488 -7.32 3.03 -3.95
C GLN A 488 -6.84 3.59 -5.31
N ILE A 489 -7.26 2.94 -6.40
CA ILE A 489 -7.00 3.44 -7.76
C ILE A 489 -7.88 4.66 -8.07
N ASN A 490 -9.17 4.59 -7.76
CA ASN A 490 -10.17 5.61 -8.06
C ASN A 490 -11.10 5.86 -6.86
N PRO A 491 -10.88 6.92 -6.08
CA PRO A 491 -11.63 7.16 -4.84
C PRO A 491 -13.11 7.46 -5.07
N TRP A 492 -13.53 7.84 -6.27
CA TRP A 492 -14.95 8.04 -6.61
C TRP A 492 -15.77 6.74 -6.64
N THR A 493 -15.10 5.58 -6.53
CA THR A 493 -15.74 4.25 -6.38
C THR A 493 -15.87 3.81 -4.93
N LEU A 494 -15.48 4.65 -3.96
CA LEU A 494 -15.62 4.36 -2.53
C LEU A 494 -17.08 4.02 -2.20
N HIS A 495 -17.27 2.90 -1.49
CA HIS A 495 -18.59 2.41 -1.13
C HIS A 495 -18.81 2.49 0.39
N VAL A 496 -19.58 3.49 0.82
CA VAL A 496 -19.93 3.67 2.22
C VAL A 496 -21.13 2.79 2.56
N LYS A 497 -20.89 1.70 3.29
CA LYS A 497 -21.95 0.79 3.76
C LYS A 497 -22.75 1.39 4.90
N ASN A 498 -22.07 2.05 5.83
CA ASN A 498 -22.68 2.65 7.01
C ASN A 498 -21.97 3.95 7.42
N ILE A 499 -22.72 4.86 8.04
CA ILE A 499 -22.23 6.07 8.69
C ILE A 499 -22.65 5.98 10.16
N CYS A 500 -21.75 6.18 11.11
CA CYS A 500 -22.16 6.20 12.52
C CYS A 500 -22.88 7.52 12.84
N VAL A 501 -23.98 7.44 13.59
CA VAL A 501 -24.93 8.55 13.75
C VAL A 501 -25.19 8.91 15.21
N SER A 502 -25.08 7.95 16.14
CA SER A 502 -25.17 8.19 17.58
C SER A 502 -24.56 7.01 18.35
N PRO A 503 -23.78 7.24 19.43
CA PRO A 503 -23.42 8.54 20.02
C PRO A 503 -22.24 9.25 19.30
N PHE A 504 -21.74 8.72 18.18
CA PHE A 504 -20.52 9.19 17.53
C PHE A 504 -20.81 9.95 16.24
N GLU A 505 -20.99 11.27 16.35
CA GLU A 505 -21.12 12.13 15.17
C GLU A 505 -19.76 12.46 14.54
N ILE A 506 -18.74 12.72 15.37
CA ILE A 506 -17.37 13.02 14.98
C ILE A 506 -16.38 12.13 15.74
N LEU A 507 -15.46 11.50 15.00
CA LEU A 507 -14.34 10.73 15.53
C LEU A 507 -13.01 11.23 14.98
N SER A 508 -11.93 10.80 15.61
CA SER A 508 -10.58 11.04 15.13
C SER A 508 -9.94 9.77 14.60
N GLN A 509 -9.10 9.94 13.56
CA GLN A 509 -8.22 8.90 13.04
C GLN A 509 -7.39 8.23 14.15
N ARG A 510 -7.00 8.99 15.18
CA ARG A 510 -6.26 8.47 16.34
C ARG A 510 -7.03 7.42 17.15
N VAL A 511 -8.34 7.58 17.29
CA VAL A 511 -9.20 6.61 17.97
C VAL A 511 -9.24 5.31 17.19
N ILE A 512 -9.34 5.42 15.86
CA ILE A 512 -9.34 4.28 14.95
C ILE A 512 -8.00 3.52 15.07
N GLU A 513 -6.86 4.20 14.96
CA GLU A 513 -5.54 3.54 15.03
C GLU A 513 -5.25 2.93 16.41
N SER A 514 -5.72 3.57 17.49
CA SER A 514 -5.58 3.03 18.85
C SER A 514 -6.39 1.75 19.03
N ALA A 515 -7.60 1.68 18.46
CA ALA A 515 -8.43 0.47 18.51
C ALA A 515 -7.82 -0.66 17.66
N LEU A 516 -7.23 -0.33 16.50
CA LEU A 516 -6.58 -1.30 15.62
C LEU A 516 -5.31 -1.92 16.24
N THR A 517 -4.54 -1.13 16.99
CA THR A 517 -3.33 -1.63 17.67
C THR A 517 -3.62 -2.52 18.88
N ALA A 518 -4.84 -2.50 19.43
CA ALA A 518 -5.22 -3.34 20.57
C ALA A 518 -5.68 -4.76 20.17
N GLY A 519 -6.09 -4.97 18.92
CA GLY A 519 -6.50 -6.28 18.40
C GLY A 519 -5.45 -6.85 17.47
N ALA A 520 -4.62 -7.79 17.93
CA ALA A 520 -3.66 -8.50 17.09
C ALA A 520 -4.38 -9.67 16.39
N ASP A 521 -4.86 -9.45 15.16
CA ASP A 521 -5.23 -10.51 14.19
C ASP A 521 -5.26 -9.93 12.76
N SER A 522 -4.90 -10.71 11.75
CA SER A 522 -4.43 -10.25 10.44
C SER A 522 -5.51 -10.18 9.34
N THR A 523 -6.30 -9.11 9.27
CA THR A 523 -7.09 -8.76 8.06
C THR A 523 -7.14 -7.25 7.82
N ASN A 524 -7.08 -6.83 6.55
CA ASN A 524 -7.01 -5.43 6.10
C ASN A 524 -8.32 -4.62 6.31
N ASP A 525 -9.43 -5.26 6.66
CA ASP A 525 -10.75 -4.64 6.87
C ASP A 525 -11.22 -4.82 8.31
N LYS A 526 -10.40 -4.46 9.31
CA LYS A 526 -10.83 -4.53 10.72
C LYS A 526 -11.99 -3.57 10.99
N GLU A 527 -13.15 -4.18 11.21
CA GLU A 527 -14.34 -3.55 11.74
C GLU A 527 -14.10 -3.11 13.19
N ILE A 528 -14.14 -1.80 13.44
CA ILE A 528 -14.05 -1.26 14.80
C ILE A 528 -15.46 -1.14 15.33
N ARG A 529 -15.73 -1.91 16.39
CA ARG A 529 -16.96 -1.84 17.17
C ARG A 529 -16.69 -0.98 18.39
N LEU A 530 -17.21 0.24 18.38
CA LEU A 530 -17.17 1.11 19.55
C LEU A 530 -18.32 0.69 20.48
N GLN A 531 -18.03 -0.09 21.53
CA GLN A 531 -19.06 -0.58 22.45
C GLN A 531 -19.59 0.54 23.37
N GLN A 532 -20.90 0.79 23.31
CA GLN A 532 -21.88 0.42 24.38
C GLN A 532 -23.35 0.65 23.96
N ASP A 533 -23.66 1.45 22.93
CA ASP A 533 -25.06 1.84 22.66
C ASP A 533 -25.69 1.34 21.34
N ASN A 534 -24.92 0.81 20.39
CA ASN A 534 -25.50 0.25 19.16
C ASN A 534 -24.65 -0.88 18.54
N PRO A 535 -25.07 -2.16 18.65
CA PRO A 535 -24.34 -3.32 18.12
C PRO A 535 -24.04 -3.27 16.61
N GLY A 536 -24.76 -2.43 15.85
CA GLY A 536 -24.57 -2.24 14.41
C GLY A 536 -23.64 -1.08 13.99
N SER A 537 -23.11 -0.30 14.94
CA SER A 537 -22.23 0.84 14.64
C SER A 537 -20.78 0.40 14.49
N VAL A 538 -20.47 -0.11 13.29
CA VAL A 538 -19.10 -0.42 12.86
C VAL A 538 -18.55 0.77 12.07
N CYS A 539 -17.26 1.08 12.26
CA CYS A 539 -16.49 1.96 11.40
C CYS A 539 -15.08 1.39 11.14
N ASN A 540 -14.44 1.82 10.07
CA ASN A 540 -13.03 1.52 9.78
C ASN A 540 -12.25 2.75 9.28
N ALA A 541 -12.93 3.82 8.92
CA ALA A 541 -12.34 5.06 8.42
C ALA A 541 -13.09 6.29 8.96
N ILE A 542 -12.44 7.45 8.87
CA ILE A 542 -13.13 8.74 8.99
C ILE A 542 -13.00 9.51 7.68
N VAL A 543 -14.03 10.28 7.33
CA VAL A 543 -13.94 11.30 6.29
C VAL A 543 -13.74 12.64 7.00
N PRO A 544 -12.55 13.26 6.91
CA PRO A 544 -12.29 14.54 7.56
C PRO A 544 -13.35 15.57 7.23
N ILE A 545 -13.74 16.39 8.20
CA ILE A 545 -14.68 17.49 7.99
C ILE A 545 -14.16 18.73 8.70
N VAL A 546 -14.36 19.88 8.05
CA VAL A 546 -14.06 21.18 8.61
C VAL A 546 -15.39 21.90 8.86
N PRO A 547 -15.66 22.41 10.08
CA PRO A 547 -16.86 23.18 10.34
C PRO A 547 -16.98 24.36 9.38
N LYS A 548 -18.19 24.63 8.89
CA LYS A 548 -18.47 25.70 7.90
C LYS A 548 -17.77 27.02 8.20
N GLN A 549 -17.77 27.44 9.47
CA GLN A 549 -17.17 28.69 9.93
C GLN A 549 -15.64 28.76 9.75
N HIS A 550 -14.96 27.61 9.67
CA HIS A 550 -13.50 27.53 9.53
C HIS A 550 -13.03 27.29 8.09
N CYS A 551 -13.90 26.83 7.18
CA CYS A 551 -13.54 26.45 5.81
C CYS A 551 -12.85 27.58 5.03
N LYS A 552 -13.27 28.84 5.22
CA LYS A 552 -12.72 29.99 4.49
C LYS A 552 -11.25 30.24 4.86
N ALA A 553 -10.94 30.29 6.16
CA ALA A 553 -9.59 30.55 6.65
C ALA A 553 -8.65 29.38 6.30
N LEU A 554 -9.12 28.14 6.45
CA LEU A 554 -8.30 26.95 6.24
C LEU A 554 -8.18 26.52 4.77
N LYS A 555 -8.82 27.23 3.84
CA LYS A 555 -8.89 26.86 2.42
C LYS A 555 -7.50 26.55 1.83
N LYS A 556 -6.48 27.37 2.15
CA LYS A 556 -5.12 27.16 1.62
C LYS A 556 -4.46 25.92 2.24
N LEU A 557 -4.65 25.68 3.54
CA LEU A 557 -4.11 24.50 4.24
C LEU A 557 -4.73 23.20 3.76
N ILE A 558 -6.06 23.15 3.61
CA ILE A 558 -6.82 21.97 3.16
C ILE A 558 -6.42 21.52 1.73
N ARG A 559 -5.81 22.42 0.96
CA ARG A 559 -5.38 22.18 -0.42
C ARG A 559 -3.95 21.69 -0.57
N THR A 560 -3.19 21.65 0.51
CA THR A 560 -1.80 21.17 0.52
C THR A 560 -1.71 19.66 0.33
N ASN A 561 -0.53 19.20 -0.07
CA ASN A 561 -0.22 17.77 -0.17
C ASN A 561 -0.25 17.10 1.22
N VAL A 562 0.26 17.77 2.26
CA VAL A 562 0.21 17.27 3.65
C VAL A 562 -1.23 16.97 4.09
N PHE A 563 -2.18 17.87 3.82
CA PHE A 563 -3.59 17.60 4.11
C PHE A 563 -4.15 16.49 3.22
N ALA A 564 -3.79 16.45 1.94
CA ALA A 564 -4.23 15.39 1.02
C ALA A 564 -3.75 13.99 1.49
N VAL A 565 -2.49 13.85 1.89
CA VAL A 565 -1.93 12.64 2.52
C VAL A 565 -2.70 12.30 3.79
N GLY A 566 -2.96 13.30 4.65
CA GLY A 566 -3.77 13.14 5.86
C GLY A 566 -5.16 12.57 5.59
N ALA A 567 -5.87 13.16 4.64
CA ALA A 567 -7.20 12.72 4.23
C ALA A 567 -7.15 11.32 3.59
N THR A 568 -6.20 11.06 2.71
CA THR A 568 -6.03 9.75 2.08
C THR A 568 -5.70 8.66 3.11
N PHE A 569 -4.86 8.95 4.10
CA PHE A 569 -4.59 8.03 5.21
C PHE A 569 -5.85 7.78 6.05
N CYS A 570 -6.63 8.81 6.35
CA CYS A 570 -7.89 8.68 7.10
C CYS A 570 -8.94 7.81 6.40
N ILE A 571 -9.05 7.94 5.07
CA ILE A 571 -10.11 7.34 4.25
C ILE A 571 -9.71 5.96 3.71
N LEU A 572 -8.49 5.84 3.17
CA LEU A 572 -8.00 4.65 2.47
C LEU A 572 -6.96 3.85 3.27
N LYS A 573 -6.55 4.34 4.44
CA LYS A 573 -5.52 3.70 5.29
C LYS A 573 -4.17 3.51 4.62
N ASN A 574 -3.88 4.34 3.62
CA ASN A 574 -2.64 4.28 2.86
C ASN A 574 -1.91 5.62 2.97
N ALA A 575 -0.81 5.64 3.72
CA ALA A 575 0.03 6.82 3.89
C ALA A 575 1.00 7.03 2.72
N LEU A 576 1.18 6.05 1.83
CA LEU A 576 2.20 6.08 0.77
C LEU A 576 1.71 6.77 -0.51
N ILE A 577 0.44 7.16 -0.57
CA ILE A 577 -0.15 7.79 -1.75
C ILE A 577 -0.67 9.20 -1.44
N VAL A 578 -0.55 10.09 -2.43
CA VAL A 578 -1.27 11.38 -2.42
C VAL A 578 -2.35 11.33 -3.46
N ASP A 579 -3.61 11.46 -3.04
CA ASP A 579 -4.73 11.53 -3.97
C ASP A 579 -5.57 12.78 -3.68
N HIS A 580 -5.40 13.80 -4.53
CA HIS A 580 -6.09 15.08 -4.41
C HIS A 580 -7.61 14.98 -4.61
N SER A 581 -8.12 13.91 -5.21
CA SER A 581 -9.55 13.66 -5.39
C SER A 581 -10.16 12.88 -4.23
N CYS A 582 -9.34 12.18 -3.43
CA CYS A 582 -9.81 11.27 -2.38
C CYS A 582 -10.76 11.93 -1.38
N HIS A 583 -10.38 13.09 -0.84
CA HIS A 583 -11.21 13.78 0.14
C HIS A 583 -12.55 14.24 -0.45
N LEU A 584 -12.53 14.88 -1.63
CA LEU A 584 -13.76 15.35 -2.28
C LEU A 584 -14.69 14.19 -2.67
N ALA A 585 -14.13 13.08 -3.16
CA ALA A 585 -14.89 11.89 -3.49
C ALA A 585 -15.52 11.25 -2.25
N ALA A 586 -14.79 11.18 -1.13
CA ALA A 586 -15.32 10.66 0.12
C ALA A 586 -16.42 11.55 0.70
N LEU A 587 -16.27 12.88 0.64
CA LEU A 587 -17.32 13.83 1.00
C LEU A 587 -18.57 13.63 0.14
N ALA A 588 -18.41 13.45 -1.17
CA ALA A 588 -19.51 13.16 -2.10
C ALA A 588 -20.24 11.86 -1.71
N CYS A 589 -19.49 10.82 -1.39
CA CYS A 589 -20.07 9.54 -0.98
C CYS A 589 -20.82 9.66 0.35
N VAL A 590 -20.25 10.32 1.35
CA VAL A 590 -20.90 10.50 2.65
C VAL A 590 -22.14 11.39 2.52
N TRP A 591 -22.09 12.47 1.74
CA TRP A 591 -23.23 13.34 1.45
C TRP A 591 -24.38 12.55 0.83
N PHE A 592 -24.11 11.80 -0.24
CA PHE A 592 -25.14 11.04 -0.95
C PHE A 592 -25.79 9.96 -0.06
N LYS A 593 -24.98 9.25 0.73
CA LYS A 593 -25.49 8.25 1.68
C LYS A 593 -26.33 8.91 2.77
N THR A 594 -25.93 10.09 3.25
CA THR A 594 -26.67 10.85 4.26
C THR A 594 -28.04 11.30 3.75
N ILE A 595 -28.14 11.86 2.53
CA ILE A 595 -29.44 12.26 1.97
C ILE A 595 -30.35 11.06 1.64
N GLN A 596 -29.75 9.91 1.29
CA GLN A 596 -30.49 8.68 1.03
C GLN A 596 -31.11 8.13 2.33
N ASP A 597 -30.36 8.13 3.42
CA ASP A 597 -30.82 7.59 4.72
C ASP A 597 -31.74 8.57 5.46
N TYR A 598 -31.58 9.88 5.24
CA TYR A 598 -32.34 10.95 5.89
C TYR A 598 -32.94 11.92 4.87
N PRO A 599 -34.10 11.57 4.27
CA PRO A 599 -34.80 12.43 3.33
C PRO A 599 -35.18 13.78 3.95
N ALA A 600 -35.22 14.84 3.13
CA ALA A 600 -35.47 16.22 3.59
C ALA A 600 -36.75 16.39 4.44
N ALA A 601 -37.79 15.61 4.15
CA ALA A 601 -39.08 15.70 4.86
C ALA A 601 -39.03 15.32 6.35
N SER A 602 -38.05 14.52 6.77
CA SER A 602 -37.96 13.97 8.13
C SER A 602 -36.54 14.08 8.70
N ARG A 603 -35.75 15.04 8.21
CA ARG A 603 -34.31 15.14 8.52
C ARG A 603 -34.08 15.80 9.89
N PRO A 604 -33.37 15.14 10.82
CA PRO A 604 -32.97 15.75 12.09
C PRO A 604 -32.00 16.93 11.91
N GLU A 605 -31.98 17.86 12.85
CA GLU A 605 -31.15 19.08 12.80
C GLU A 605 -29.64 18.79 12.72
N PHE A 606 -29.13 17.81 13.47
CA PHE A 606 -27.72 17.43 13.41
C PHE A 606 -27.31 16.88 12.03
N ILE A 607 -28.23 16.24 11.29
CA ILE A 607 -28.00 15.82 9.91
C ILE A 607 -27.98 17.03 8.97
N VAL A 608 -28.80 18.06 9.21
CA VAL A 608 -28.76 19.32 8.46
C VAL A 608 -27.42 20.01 8.65
N LYS A 609 -26.93 20.12 9.90
CA LYS A 609 -25.60 20.67 10.20
C LYS A 609 -24.51 19.89 9.47
N ARG A 610 -24.52 18.54 9.58
CA ARG A 610 -23.58 17.66 8.89
C ARG A 610 -23.53 17.88 7.37
N LEU A 611 -24.69 17.94 6.71
CA LEU A 611 -24.76 18.19 5.26
C LEU A 611 -24.17 19.56 4.91
N SER A 612 -24.48 20.59 5.71
CA SER A 612 -23.90 21.93 5.54
C SER A 612 -22.37 21.90 5.69
N ASP A 613 -21.84 21.20 6.70
CA ASP A 613 -20.39 21.10 6.91
C ASP A 613 -19.70 20.33 5.78
N ILE A 614 -20.32 19.27 5.25
CA ILE A 614 -19.83 18.54 4.07
C ILE A 614 -19.77 19.46 2.84
N GLU A 615 -20.87 20.17 2.55
CA GLU A 615 -20.96 21.04 1.37
C GLU A 615 -19.95 22.20 1.44
N GLU A 616 -19.77 22.82 2.60
CA GLU A 616 -18.82 23.91 2.80
C GLU A 616 -17.37 23.43 2.78
N THR A 617 -17.09 22.25 3.33
CA THR A 617 -15.78 21.60 3.18
C THR A 617 -15.51 21.29 1.71
N ALA A 618 -16.50 20.81 0.96
CA ALA A 618 -16.33 20.51 -0.46
C ALA A 618 -16.12 21.77 -1.33
N LYS A 619 -16.76 22.89 -0.98
CA LYS A 619 -16.59 24.19 -1.66
C LYS A 619 -15.15 24.69 -1.66
N VAL A 620 -14.33 24.29 -0.70
CA VAL A 620 -12.88 24.55 -0.67
C VAL A 620 -12.19 24.06 -1.95
N TYR A 621 -12.72 23.06 -2.65
CA TYR A 621 -12.11 22.47 -3.86
C TYR A 621 -12.65 23.03 -5.19
N MET A 622 -13.70 23.84 -5.18
CA MET A 622 -14.48 24.15 -6.39
C MET A 622 -13.75 25.03 -7.42
N ASP A 623 -12.79 25.85 -7.00
CA ASP A 623 -11.93 26.65 -7.90
C ASP A 623 -10.70 25.90 -8.41
N ARG A 624 -10.58 24.58 -8.18
CA ARG A 624 -9.53 23.79 -8.84
C ARG A 624 -9.83 23.73 -10.34
N PRO A 625 -8.83 23.96 -11.22
CA PRO A 625 -9.05 23.99 -12.67
C PRO A 625 -9.79 22.76 -13.22
N THR A 626 -9.45 21.58 -12.74
CA THR A 626 -10.10 20.32 -13.16
C THR A 626 -11.59 20.27 -12.80
N ILE A 627 -11.98 20.82 -11.64
CA ILE A 627 -13.38 20.89 -11.22
C ILE A 627 -14.12 21.99 -11.95
N VAL A 628 -13.50 23.16 -12.14
CA VAL A 628 -14.06 24.28 -12.91
C VAL A 628 -14.36 23.84 -14.34
N ASN A 629 -13.41 23.15 -15.00
CA ASN A 629 -13.61 22.61 -16.34
C ASN A 629 -14.76 21.60 -16.39
N TYR A 630 -14.83 20.70 -15.41
CA TYR A 630 -15.90 19.72 -15.31
C TYR A 630 -17.29 20.36 -15.10
N VAL A 631 -17.40 21.36 -14.22
CA VAL A 631 -18.65 22.10 -13.98
C VAL A 631 -19.07 22.91 -15.20
N SER A 632 -18.11 23.57 -15.87
CA SER A 632 -18.36 24.27 -17.15
C SER A 632 -18.89 23.31 -18.22
N ALA A 633 -18.34 22.09 -18.29
CA ALA A 633 -18.85 21.06 -19.18
C ALA A 633 -20.26 20.58 -18.79
N LEU A 634 -20.57 20.42 -17.50
CA LEU A 634 -21.93 20.12 -17.04
C LEU A 634 -22.95 21.18 -17.48
N GLN A 635 -22.55 22.46 -17.55
CA GLN A 635 -23.40 23.56 -18.00
C GLN A 635 -23.58 23.59 -19.53
N LYS A 636 -22.47 23.51 -20.27
CA LYS A 636 -22.45 23.75 -21.72
C LYS A 636 -22.72 22.49 -22.54
N ASN A 637 -22.24 21.34 -22.08
CA ASN A 637 -22.35 20.06 -22.77
C ASN A 637 -22.45 18.90 -21.75
N PRO A 638 -23.63 18.73 -21.10
CA PRO A 638 -23.87 17.68 -20.11
C PRO A 638 -23.44 16.28 -20.55
N SER A 639 -23.71 15.94 -21.82
CA SER A 639 -23.36 14.65 -22.40
C SER A 639 -21.87 14.36 -22.29
N LEU A 640 -21.02 15.33 -22.60
CA LEU A 640 -19.56 15.19 -22.51
C LEU A 640 -19.10 14.96 -21.08
N ALA A 641 -19.64 15.73 -20.12
CA ALA A 641 -19.25 15.64 -18.71
C ALA A 641 -19.64 14.30 -18.05
N LEU A 642 -20.67 13.62 -18.57
CA LEU A 642 -21.17 12.35 -18.04
C LEU A 642 -20.47 11.11 -18.64
N MET A 643 -19.71 11.27 -19.73
CA MET A 643 -18.94 10.18 -20.33
C MET A 643 -17.87 9.67 -19.36
N THR A 644 -17.69 8.34 -19.29
CA THR A 644 -16.62 7.73 -18.48
C THR A 644 -15.25 8.32 -18.81
N GLU A 645 -14.98 8.53 -20.10
CA GLU A 645 -13.81 9.21 -20.62
C GLU A 645 -14.20 9.96 -21.90
N SER A 646 -13.95 11.26 -21.94
CA SER A 646 -14.24 12.11 -23.11
C SER A 646 -13.09 12.06 -24.12
N GLU A 647 -13.35 12.54 -25.34
CA GLU A 647 -12.25 12.95 -26.22
C GLU A 647 -11.60 14.23 -25.65
N GLU A 648 -10.34 14.46 -26.03
CA GLU A 648 -9.61 15.64 -25.60
C GLU A 648 -10.28 16.89 -26.17
N GLN A 649 -10.73 17.79 -25.29
CA GLN A 649 -11.30 19.09 -25.66
C GLN A 649 -10.56 20.18 -24.89
N GLU A 650 -10.10 21.21 -25.61
CA GLU A 650 -9.37 22.36 -25.05
C GLU A 650 -8.12 21.94 -24.21
N GLY A 651 -7.44 20.85 -24.63
CA GLY A 651 -6.21 20.37 -23.98
C GLY A 651 -6.42 19.60 -22.67
N SER A 652 -7.65 19.16 -22.37
CA SER A 652 -7.91 18.28 -21.23
C SER A 652 -8.94 17.20 -21.55
N VAL A 653 -8.71 15.99 -21.01
CA VAL A 653 -9.66 14.87 -21.06
C VAL A 653 -10.55 14.94 -19.83
N LEU A 654 -11.86 15.09 -20.02
CA LEU A 654 -12.83 15.00 -18.94
C LEU A 654 -13.15 13.54 -18.65
N LYS A 655 -13.16 13.19 -17.37
CA LYS A 655 -13.52 11.85 -16.91
C LYS A 655 -14.66 11.93 -15.91
N CYS A 656 -15.68 11.09 -16.12
CA CYS A 656 -16.73 10.82 -15.16
C CYS A 656 -16.46 9.45 -14.52
N GLU A 657 -15.58 9.44 -13.53
CA GLU A 657 -15.10 8.25 -12.85
C GLU A 657 -16.22 7.46 -12.17
N SER A 658 -17.29 8.15 -11.76
CA SER A 658 -18.45 7.59 -11.07
C SER A 658 -19.64 8.55 -11.16
N ILE A 659 -20.86 8.03 -11.16
CA ILE A 659 -22.11 8.85 -11.14
C ILE A 659 -22.19 9.73 -9.89
N ILE A 660 -21.50 9.36 -8.81
CA ILE A 660 -21.49 10.17 -7.59
C ILE A 660 -20.90 11.57 -7.82
N LYS A 661 -19.94 11.69 -8.74
CA LYS A 661 -19.25 12.96 -9.06
C LYS A 661 -20.21 14.00 -9.64
N PRO A 662 -20.92 13.76 -10.76
CA PRO A 662 -21.88 14.73 -11.28
C PRO A 662 -23.04 14.98 -10.30
N VAL A 663 -23.57 13.94 -9.65
CA VAL A 663 -24.65 14.07 -8.65
C VAL A 663 -24.28 15.05 -7.53
N PHE A 664 -23.07 14.94 -6.99
CA PHE A 664 -22.60 15.82 -5.92
C PHE A 664 -22.18 17.21 -6.42
N LEU A 665 -21.48 17.30 -7.56
CA LEU A 665 -21.09 18.61 -8.08
C LEU A 665 -22.31 19.45 -8.49
N ILE A 666 -23.36 18.83 -9.03
CA ILE A 666 -24.63 19.52 -9.34
C ILE A 666 -25.28 20.06 -8.07
N SER A 667 -25.26 19.33 -6.94
CA SER A 667 -25.83 19.85 -5.70
C SER A 667 -25.06 21.06 -5.17
N LEU A 668 -23.73 21.07 -5.31
CA LEU A 668 -22.88 22.21 -4.90
C LEU A 668 -23.03 23.44 -5.80
N VAL A 669 -23.29 23.26 -7.10
CA VAL A 669 -23.36 24.35 -8.09
C VAL A 669 -24.75 24.62 -8.64
N LYS A 670 -25.80 24.08 -8.00
CA LYS A 670 -27.19 24.17 -8.47
C LYS A 670 -27.62 25.60 -8.84
N ASP A 671 -27.14 26.60 -8.11
CA ASP A 671 -27.47 28.01 -8.40
C ASP A 671 -26.86 28.50 -9.72
N GLN A 672 -25.70 27.98 -10.12
CA GLN A 672 -25.06 28.28 -11.41
C GLN A 672 -25.69 27.49 -12.57
N LEU A 673 -26.41 26.40 -12.28
CA LEU A 673 -27.05 25.54 -13.29
C LEU A 673 -28.48 25.99 -13.62
N LYS A 674 -29.06 26.93 -12.89
CA LYS A 674 -30.44 27.41 -13.13
C LYS A 674 -30.61 28.11 -14.47
N ASP A 675 -29.55 28.75 -14.95
CA ASP A 675 -29.56 29.49 -16.21
C ASP A 675 -29.39 28.56 -17.44
N MET A 676 -29.28 27.24 -17.22
CA MET A 676 -29.30 26.28 -18.31
C MET A 676 -30.66 26.27 -19.01
N GLU A 677 -30.66 26.13 -20.33
CA GLU A 677 -31.89 26.11 -21.14
C GLU A 677 -32.79 24.92 -20.78
N ASP A 678 -32.22 23.75 -20.48
CA ASP A 678 -32.97 22.55 -20.07
C ASP A 678 -32.26 21.78 -18.93
N PRO A 679 -32.47 22.18 -17.66
CA PRO A 679 -31.99 21.43 -16.49
C PRO A 679 -32.64 20.03 -16.38
N GLY A 680 -33.82 19.84 -16.99
CA GLY A 680 -34.52 18.55 -17.02
C GLY A 680 -33.78 17.51 -17.85
N LEU A 681 -33.18 17.90 -18.97
CA LEU A 681 -32.34 17.02 -19.78
C LEU A 681 -31.15 16.46 -18.99
N LEU A 682 -30.49 17.28 -18.18
CA LEU A 682 -29.37 16.86 -17.32
C LEU A 682 -29.80 15.73 -16.36
N LEU A 683 -30.96 15.86 -15.72
CA LEU A 683 -31.53 14.81 -14.87
C LEU A 683 -31.75 13.51 -15.65
N LYS A 684 -32.34 13.60 -16.86
CA LYS A 684 -32.61 12.43 -17.71
C LYS A 684 -31.31 11.73 -18.13
N LEU A 685 -30.28 12.48 -18.52
CA LEU A 685 -28.98 11.94 -18.91
C LEU A 685 -28.27 11.21 -17.75
N ILE A 686 -28.36 11.73 -16.52
CA ILE A 686 -27.80 11.06 -15.33
C ILE A 686 -28.49 9.72 -15.06
N VAL A 687 -29.82 9.67 -15.17
CA VAL A 687 -30.58 8.43 -14.98
C VAL A 687 -30.20 7.40 -16.05
N VAL A 688 -30.09 7.83 -17.31
CA VAL A 688 -29.68 6.98 -18.44
C VAL A 688 -28.27 6.45 -18.24
N GLU A 689 -27.32 7.29 -17.84
CA GLU A 689 -25.93 6.86 -17.65
C GLU A 689 -25.79 5.95 -16.43
N PHE A 690 -26.55 6.17 -15.36
CA PHE A 690 -26.63 5.23 -14.24
C PHE A 690 -27.11 3.84 -14.69
N LEU A 691 -28.24 3.78 -15.40
CA LEU A 691 -28.79 2.52 -15.93
C LEU A 691 -27.79 1.87 -16.90
N GLY A 692 -27.20 2.63 -17.81
CA GLY A 692 -26.20 2.16 -18.76
C GLY A 692 -24.96 1.56 -18.11
N ARG A 693 -24.43 2.18 -17.05
CA ARG A 693 -23.30 1.65 -16.27
C ARG A 693 -23.66 0.39 -15.48
N CYS A 694 -24.90 0.29 -15.01
CA CYS A 694 -25.38 -0.92 -14.35
C CYS A 694 -25.66 -2.07 -15.34
N LEU A 695 -26.12 -1.74 -16.55
CA LEU A 695 -26.50 -2.72 -17.56
C LEU A 695 -25.33 -3.17 -18.45
N SER A 696 -24.21 -2.45 -18.47
CA SER A 696 -23.02 -2.84 -19.24
C SER A 696 -22.48 -4.23 -18.84
N SER A 697 -22.63 -4.61 -17.57
CA SER A 697 -22.26 -5.93 -17.04
C SER A 697 -23.45 -6.88 -16.85
N TYR A 698 -24.65 -6.54 -17.35
CA TYR A 698 -25.84 -7.36 -17.19
C TYR A 698 -25.86 -8.50 -18.23
N THR A 699 -25.94 -9.74 -17.74
CA THR A 699 -25.69 -10.95 -18.54
C THR A 699 -26.95 -11.74 -18.91
N SER A 700 -28.14 -11.24 -18.57
CA SER A 700 -29.40 -11.93 -18.92
C SER A 700 -29.56 -12.08 -20.43
N LYS A 701 -30.13 -13.21 -20.85
CA LYS A 701 -30.51 -13.47 -22.25
C LYS A 701 -31.88 -12.87 -22.62
N CYS A 702 -32.66 -12.47 -21.62
CA CYS A 702 -33.96 -11.83 -21.80
C CYS A 702 -34.05 -10.51 -21.02
N PRO A 703 -33.14 -9.55 -21.28
CA PRO A 703 -33.04 -8.30 -20.53
C PRO A 703 -34.30 -7.42 -20.63
N TYR A 704 -34.99 -7.40 -21.78
CA TYR A 704 -36.22 -6.61 -21.90
C TYR A 704 -37.34 -7.24 -21.06
N MET A 705 -37.51 -8.55 -21.08
CA MET A 705 -38.46 -9.23 -20.20
C MET A 705 -38.14 -8.96 -18.74
N ASP A 706 -36.87 -8.96 -18.36
CA ASP A 706 -36.44 -8.72 -16.98
C ASP A 706 -36.73 -7.31 -16.49
N LEU A 707 -36.48 -6.30 -17.32
CA LEU A 707 -36.45 -4.91 -16.88
C LEU A 707 -37.66 -4.09 -17.31
N THR A 708 -38.41 -4.56 -18.32
CA THR A 708 -39.54 -3.82 -18.94
C THR A 708 -40.85 -4.59 -18.90
N THR A 709 -40.98 -5.56 -17.99
CA THR A 709 -42.26 -6.20 -17.67
C THR A 709 -42.50 -6.30 -16.16
N SER A 710 -43.76 -6.22 -15.75
CA SER A 710 -44.20 -6.46 -14.36
C SER A 710 -44.27 -7.94 -13.99
N VAL A 711 -43.89 -8.85 -14.89
CA VAL A 711 -44.01 -10.29 -14.72
C VAL A 711 -42.89 -10.79 -13.80
N THR A 712 -43.25 -11.33 -12.65
CA THR A 712 -42.27 -11.93 -11.72
C THR A 712 -41.78 -13.28 -12.22
N GLU A 713 -40.69 -13.78 -11.66
CA GLU A 713 -40.15 -15.09 -12.04
C GLU A 713 -41.13 -16.22 -11.68
N GLU A 714 -41.87 -16.09 -10.59
CA GLU A 714 -42.92 -17.02 -10.18
C GLU A 714 -44.07 -17.04 -11.19
N MET A 715 -44.49 -15.86 -11.68
CA MET A 715 -45.52 -15.75 -12.71
C MET A 715 -45.05 -16.39 -14.03
N ARG A 716 -43.79 -16.17 -14.42
CA ARG A 716 -43.19 -16.82 -15.59
C ARG A 716 -43.19 -18.34 -15.45
N GLN A 717 -42.83 -18.82 -14.26
CA GLN A 717 -42.76 -20.25 -13.96
C GLN A 717 -44.14 -20.92 -13.97
N ALA A 718 -45.12 -20.33 -13.29
CA ALA A 718 -46.49 -20.85 -13.24
C ALA A 718 -47.14 -20.86 -14.63
N LYS A 719 -46.87 -19.83 -15.43
CA LYS A 719 -47.40 -19.78 -16.80
C LYS A 719 -46.66 -20.72 -17.74
N LEU A 720 -45.34 -20.94 -17.56
CA LEU A 720 -44.63 -22.03 -18.24
C LEU A 720 -45.20 -23.40 -17.88
N GLU A 721 -45.63 -23.62 -16.64
CA GLU A 721 -46.29 -24.86 -16.22
C GLU A 721 -47.65 -25.03 -16.90
N GLN A 722 -48.45 -23.97 -16.98
CA GLN A 722 -49.70 -23.96 -17.74
C GLN A 722 -49.46 -24.28 -19.23
N ILE A 723 -48.55 -23.56 -19.88
CA ILE A 723 -48.21 -23.77 -21.30
C ILE A 723 -47.68 -25.19 -21.51
N SER A 724 -46.88 -25.72 -20.58
CA SER A 724 -46.40 -27.10 -20.64
C SER A 724 -47.54 -28.11 -20.57
N SER A 725 -48.56 -27.87 -19.75
CA SER A 725 -49.74 -28.74 -19.67
C SER A 725 -50.58 -28.66 -20.94
N GLU A 726 -50.86 -27.46 -21.44
CA GLU A 726 -51.62 -27.24 -22.69
C GLU A 726 -50.92 -27.84 -23.91
N LEU A 727 -49.58 -27.80 -23.96
CA LEU A 727 -48.80 -28.43 -25.02
C LEU A 727 -48.86 -29.95 -24.99
N LEU A 728 -48.80 -30.55 -23.79
CA LEU A 728 -48.92 -32.01 -23.64
C LEU A 728 -50.31 -32.49 -24.06
N GLU A 729 -51.36 -31.74 -23.68
CA GLU A 729 -52.73 -32.01 -24.11
C GLU A 729 -52.92 -31.83 -25.62
N GLY A 730 -52.40 -30.74 -26.19
CA GLY A 730 -52.51 -30.42 -27.62
C GLY A 730 -51.65 -31.30 -28.54
N ALA A 731 -50.53 -31.82 -28.05
CA ALA A 731 -49.69 -32.77 -28.78
C ALA A 731 -50.37 -34.14 -28.98
N GLY A 732 -51.47 -34.43 -28.25
CA GLY A 732 -52.28 -35.62 -28.45
C GLY A 732 -51.48 -36.91 -28.32
N LEU A 733 -50.57 -36.98 -27.35
CA LEU A 733 -49.68 -38.11 -27.13
C LEU A 733 -50.47 -39.31 -26.57
N GLY A 734 -51.13 -40.04 -27.46
CA GLY A 734 -51.83 -41.27 -27.12
C GLY A 734 -50.86 -42.44 -26.94
N ASP A 735 -51.04 -43.21 -25.87
CA ASP A 735 -50.29 -44.43 -25.56
C ASP A 735 -50.16 -45.38 -26.77
N ALA A 736 -51.22 -45.49 -27.59
CA ALA A 736 -51.25 -46.33 -28.78
C ALA A 736 -50.34 -45.85 -29.92
N GLU A 737 -50.14 -44.53 -30.06
CA GLU A 737 -49.33 -43.92 -31.11
C GLU A 737 -47.83 -44.02 -30.78
N LEU A 738 -47.47 -43.78 -29.51
CA LEU A 738 -46.10 -43.95 -29.00
C LEU A 738 -45.62 -45.41 -29.14
N LEU A 739 -46.52 -46.38 -28.87
CA LEU A 739 -46.23 -47.81 -29.02
C LEU A 739 -46.06 -48.25 -30.48
N THR A 740 -46.66 -47.54 -31.45
CA THR A 740 -46.56 -47.89 -32.88
C THR A 740 -45.38 -47.23 -33.59
N SER A 741 -44.84 -46.13 -33.06
CA SER A 741 -43.83 -45.29 -33.73
C SER A 741 -42.45 -45.25 -33.04
N CYS A 742 -42.33 -45.70 -31.79
CA CYS A 742 -41.08 -45.67 -31.02
C CYS A 742 -40.62 -47.08 -30.59
N PHE A 743 -39.33 -47.39 -30.75
CA PHE A 743 -38.77 -48.73 -30.43
C PHE A 743 -37.75 -48.70 -29.27
N ALA A 744 -37.23 -47.53 -28.90
CA ALA A 744 -36.39 -47.31 -27.74
C ALA A 744 -36.81 -46.06 -26.94
N ARG A 745 -36.37 -45.96 -25.68
CA ARG A 745 -36.63 -44.78 -24.81
C ARG A 745 -36.14 -43.47 -25.43
N GLN A 746 -35.04 -43.53 -26.19
CA GLN A 746 -34.50 -42.38 -26.91
C GLN A 746 -35.40 -41.94 -28.08
N ASP A 747 -36.13 -42.87 -28.70
CA ASP A 747 -37.08 -42.58 -29.78
C ASP A 747 -38.32 -41.88 -29.25
N VAL A 748 -38.82 -42.29 -28.07
CA VAL A 748 -39.93 -41.60 -27.38
C VAL A 748 -39.55 -40.15 -27.11
N ALA A 749 -38.37 -39.89 -26.54
CA ALA A 749 -37.90 -38.53 -26.30
C ALA A 749 -37.73 -37.72 -27.60
N LYS A 750 -37.29 -38.35 -28.70
CA LYS A 750 -37.16 -37.70 -30.02
C LYS A 750 -38.52 -37.41 -30.66
N HIS A 751 -39.47 -38.33 -30.54
CA HIS A 751 -40.81 -38.22 -31.10
C HIS A 751 -41.66 -37.20 -30.34
N VAL A 752 -41.59 -37.20 -29.00
CA VAL A 752 -42.19 -36.16 -28.15
C VAL A 752 -41.61 -34.79 -28.48
N ARG A 753 -40.28 -34.67 -28.64
CA ARG A 753 -39.66 -33.40 -29.09
C ARG A 753 -40.19 -32.94 -30.45
N GLN A 754 -40.42 -33.85 -31.39
CA GLN A 754 -40.91 -33.52 -32.72
C GLN A 754 -42.38 -33.08 -32.69
N LYS A 755 -43.27 -33.84 -32.04
CA LYS A 755 -44.70 -33.49 -31.88
C LYS A 755 -44.89 -32.19 -31.09
N VAL A 756 -44.14 -32.01 -30.00
CA VAL A 756 -44.16 -30.77 -29.22
C VAL A 756 -43.64 -29.62 -30.07
N ALA A 757 -42.63 -29.80 -30.92
CA ALA A 757 -42.18 -28.77 -31.85
C ALA A 757 -43.27 -28.41 -32.88
N ASP A 758 -43.99 -29.39 -33.42
CA ASP A 758 -45.06 -29.20 -34.43
C ASP A 758 -46.26 -28.41 -33.87
N VAL A 759 -46.59 -28.59 -32.59
CA VAL A 759 -47.72 -27.88 -31.92
C VAL A 759 -47.26 -26.62 -31.17
N SER A 760 -45.95 -26.46 -30.93
CA SER A 760 -45.40 -25.34 -30.15
C SER A 760 -45.69 -23.97 -30.74
N GLY A 761 -45.68 -23.81 -32.06
CA GLY A 761 -45.90 -22.53 -32.71
C GLY A 761 -47.26 -21.92 -32.36
N ASP A 762 -48.32 -22.72 -32.45
CA ASP A 762 -49.70 -22.27 -32.22
C ASP A 762 -50.00 -22.00 -30.75
N VAL A 763 -49.48 -22.82 -29.83
CA VAL A 763 -49.71 -22.63 -28.38
C VAL A 763 -48.89 -21.46 -27.84
N ILE A 764 -47.65 -21.27 -28.33
CA ILE A 764 -46.83 -20.10 -28.00
C ILE A 764 -47.49 -18.81 -28.51
N ALA A 765 -48.04 -18.83 -29.73
CA ALA A 765 -48.75 -17.66 -30.30
C ALA A 765 -50.02 -17.30 -29.52
N LYS A 766 -50.70 -18.28 -28.90
CA LYS A 766 -51.91 -18.08 -28.09
C LYS A 766 -51.63 -17.75 -26.61
N SER A 767 -50.38 -17.95 -26.16
CA SER A 767 -50.00 -17.81 -24.75
C SER A 767 -49.06 -16.62 -24.56
N SER A 768 -49.62 -15.40 -24.41
CA SER A 768 -48.82 -14.24 -24.04
C SER A 768 -48.43 -14.30 -22.56
N LEU A 769 -47.13 -14.15 -22.29
CA LEU A 769 -46.59 -13.83 -20.96
C LEU A 769 -46.52 -12.32 -20.75
N LEU A 770 -46.69 -11.53 -21.81
CA LEU A 770 -46.37 -10.10 -21.82
C LEU A 770 -47.61 -9.25 -21.52
N PRO A 771 -47.44 -8.14 -20.79
CA PRO A 771 -48.49 -7.13 -20.63
C PRO A 771 -48.75 -6.39 -21.95
N ASP A 772 -49.96 -5.85 -22.11
CA ASP A 772 -50.37 -5.05 -23.30
C ASP A 772 -49.53 -3.78 -23.50
N VAL A 773 -48.93 -3.28 -22.42
CA VAL A 773 -48.03 -2.11 -22.43
C VAL A 773 -46.76 -2.46 -21.65
N PRO A 774 -45.57 -2.25 -22.22
CA PRO A 774 -44.32 -2.38 -21.48
C PRO A 774 -44.32 -1.51 -20.23
N GLN A 775 -43.94 -2.09 -19.10
CA GLN A 775 -43.87 -1.41 -17.81
C GLN A 775 -42.57 -1.77 -17.11
N PRO A 776 -41.86 -0.81 -16.50
CA PRO A 776 -40.57 -1.11 -15.89
C PRO A 776 -40.73 -2.05 -14.69
N ASN A 777 -39.84 -3.03 -14.59
CA ASN A 777 -39.72 -3.86 -13.39
C ASN A 777 -38.96 -3.08 -12.31
N VAL A 778 -39.68 -2.26 -11.55
CA VAL A 778 -39.06 -1.36 -10.55
C VAL A 778 -38.26 -2.15 -9.51
N ASP A 779 -38.69 -3.35 -9.14
CA ASP A 779 -37.96 -4.19 -8.18
C ASP A 779 -36.61 -4.65 -8.72
N LYS A 780 -36.52 -5.09 -9.98
CA LYS A 780 -35.24 -5.45 -10.60
C LYS A 780 -34.37 -4.21 -10.83
N ILE A 781 -34.95 -3.11 -11.30
CA ILE A 781 -34.23 -1.85 -11.52
C ILE A 781 -33.66 -1.32 -10.21
N ALA A 782 -34.42 -1.35 -9.12
CA ALA A 782 -33.98 -0.90 -7.82
C ALA A 782 -32.81 -1.71 -7.25
N ARG A 783 -32.63 -2.95 -7.71
CA ARG A 783 -31.52 -3.85 -7.33
C ARG A 783 -30.28 -3.73 -8.23
N LEU A 784 -30.36 -3.02 -9.35
CA LEU A 784 -29.21 -2.80 -10.24
C LEU A 784 -28.09 -2.05 -9.51
N ARG A 785 -26.87 -2.59 -9.53
CA ARG A 785 -25.68 -2.00 -8.91
C ARG A 785 -24.44 -2.29 -9.76
N HIS A 786 -23.54 -1.33 -9.83
CA HIS A 786 -22.20 -1.54 -10.41
C HIS A 786 -21.16 -0.71 -9.68
N SER A 787 -20.54 -1.28 -8.64
CA SER A 787 -19.65 -0.54 -7.73
C SER A 787 -18.43 0.09 -8.42
N GLY A 788 -17.92 -0.51 -9.50
CA GLY A 788 -16.74 -0.01 -10.20
C GLY A 788 -16.97 1.20 -11.12
N SER A 789 -18.22 1.51 -11.52
CA SER A 789 -18.51 2.53 -12.54
C SER A 789 -19.68 3.44 -12.15
N ALA A 790 -20.73 2.90 -11.53
CA ALA A 790 -21.80 3.70 -10.92
C ALA A 790 -21.48 4.13 -9.47
N GLY A 791 -20.39 3.59 -8.90
CA GLY A 791 -20.01 3.83 -7.50
C GLY A 791 -21.06 3.28 -6.54
N GLN A 792 -21.31 4.02 -5.46
CA GLN A 792 -22.32 3.68 -4.45
C GLN A 792 -23.75 4.14 -4.80
N VAL A 793 -23.94 4.73 -5.97
CA VAL A 793 -25.24 5.27 -6.39
C VAL A 793 -26.26 4.14 -6.52
N SER A 794 -27.47 4.38 -6.03
CA SER A 794 -28.60 3.45 -6.10
C SER A 794 -29.81 4.12 -6.74
N TRP A 795 -30.76 3.33 -7.26
CA TRP A 795 -32.00 3.86 -7.83
C TRP A 795 -32.77 4.75 -6.84
N GLN A 796 -32.96 4.26 -5.62
CA GLN A 796 -33.63 5.01 -4.55
C GLN A 796 -32.83 6.26 -4.16
N GLY A 797 -31.50 6.16 -4.08
CA GLY A 797 -30.64 7.31 -3.82
C GLY A 797 -30.71 8.38 -4.91
N LEU A 798 -30.80 8.00 -6.19
CA LEU A 798 -31.00 8.95 -7.30
C LEU A 798 -32.35 9.65 -7.22
N GLN A 799 -33.41 8.93 -6.86
CA GLN A 799 -34.73 9.53 -6.63
C GLN A 799 -34.69 10.52 -5.46
N ALA A 800 -34.07 10.13 -4.35
CA ALA A 800 -33.90 11.00 -3.17
C ALA A 800 -33.09 12.26 -3.51
N TRP A 801 -31.99 12.12 -4.25
CA TRP A 801 -31.19 13.23 -4.75
C TRP A 801 -31.98 14.17 -5.68
N ALA A 802 -32.72 13.62 -6.63
CA ALA A 802 -33.53 14.43 -7.54
C ALA A 802 -34.62 15.21 -6.79
N GLN A 803 -35.23 14.60 -5.78
CA GLN A 803 -36.20 15.26 -4.89
C GLN A 803 -35.54 16.33 -4.02
N GLU A 804 -34.33 16.10 -3.50
CA GLU A 804 -33.55 17.08 -2.72
C GLU A 804 -33.37 18.38 -3.51
N LEU A 805 -33.07 18.27 -4.81
CA LEU A 805 -32.89 19.42 -5.70
C LEU A 805 -34.19 20.03 -6.22
N ALA A 806 -35.35 19.39 -5.98
CA ALA A 806 -36.66 19.87 -6.39
C ALA A 806 -37.43 20.60 -5.27
N CYS A 807 -37.10 20.33 -3.99
CA CYS A 807 -37.90 20.77 -2.83
C CYS A 807 -37.22 21.86 -1.96
N GLY A 808 -36.09 22.42 -2.40
CA GLY A 808 -35.36 23.47 -1.66
C GLY A 808 -35.86 24.90 -1.90
N ALA A 809 -35.34 25.86 -1.13
CA ALA A 809 -35.61 27.29 -1.32
C ALA A 809 -35.23 27.80 -2.73
N THR A 810 -34.26 27.12 -3.36
CA THR A 810 -33.81 27.35 -4.73
C THR A 810 -33.80 26.04 -5.51
N PRO A 811 -34.96 25.61 -6.07
CA PRO A 811 -35.04 24.35 -6.81
C PRO A 811 -34.33 24.46 -8.17
N LEU A 812 -33.64 23.38 -8.58
CA LEU A 812 -33.00 23.29 -9.90
C LEU A 812 -33.98 22.81 -10.97
N TRP A 813 -34.92 21.94 -10.58
CA TRP A 813 -36.01 21.46 -11.43
C TRP A 813 -37.29 21.33 -10.62
N SER A 814 -38.43 21.30 -11.31
CA SER A 814 -39.73 21.16 -10.64
C SER A 814 -39.96 19.74 -10.12
N PRO A 815 -40.78 19.54 -9.07
CA PRO A 815 -41.22 18.21 -8.65
C PRO A 815 -41.90 17.41 -9.78
N ALA A 816 -42.60 18.08 -10.69
CA ALA A 816 -43.20 17.46 -11.87
C ALA A 816 -42.13 16.93 -12.86
N SER A 817 -41.03 17.64 -13.04
CA SER A 817 -39.90 17.20 -13.86
C SER A 817 -39.23 15.94 -13.28
N VAL A 818 -39.16 15.83 -11.95
CA VAL A 818 -38.69 14.61 -11.27
C VAL A 818 -39.67 13.47 -11.49
N GLN A 819 -40.97 13.71 -11.32
CA GLN A 819 -41.99 12.68 -11.56
C GLN A 819 -41.98 12.18 -13.02
N ASP A 820 -41.80 13.08 -14.00
CA ASP A 820 -41.65 12.73 -15.42
C ASP A 820 -40.41 11.86 -15.66
N ALA A 821 -39.24 12.28 -15.18
CA ALA A 821 -37.97 11.57 -15.36
C ALA A 821 -37.98 10.17 -14.75
N PHE A 822 -38.73 9.94 -13.67
CA PHE A 822 -38.87 8.63 -13.04
C PHE A 822 -40.19 7.90 -13.40
N SER A 823 -40.94 8.42 -14.38
CA SER A 823 -42.21 7.81 -14.81
C SER A 823 -41.99 6.49 -15.53
N GLY A 824 -42.98 5.60 -15.44
CA GLY A 824 -42.92 4.27 -16.08
C GLY A 824 -42.49 4.29 -17.56
N PRO A 825 -43.14 5.09 -18.41
CA PRO A 825 -42.80 5.20 -19.83
C PRO A 825 -41.36 5.69 -20.09
N MET A 826 -40.90 6.68 -19.31
CA MET A 826 -39.54 7.21 -19.48
C MET A 826 -38.49 6.20 -19.05
N VAL A 827 -38.70 5.49 -17.94
CA VAL A 827 -37.77 4.43 -17.48
C VAL A 827 -37.65 3.30 -18.51
N VAL A 828 -38.74 2.90 -19.16
CA VAL A 828 -38.70 1.91 -20.26
C VAL A 828 -37.84 2.43 -21.43
N SER A 829 -38.00 3.70 -21.80
CA SER A 829 -37.16 4.35 -22.82
C SER A 829 -35.68 4.34 -22.42
N TYR A 830 -35.34 4.68 -21.17
CA TYR A 830 -33.95 4.70 -20.72
C TYR A 830 -33.32 3.32 -20.67
N VAL A 831 -34.06 2.30 -20.21
CA VAL A 831 -33.61 0.91 -20.22
C VAL A 831 -33.34 0.46 -21.66
N HIS A 832 -34.24 0.78 -22.59
CA HIS A 832 -34.03 0.47 -24.01
C HIS A 832 -32.79 1.15 -24.57
N HIS A 833 -32.65 2.47 -24.36
CA HIS A 833 -31.47 3.24 -24.80
C HIS A 833 -30.17 2.68 -24.23
N ALA A 834 -30.16 2.29 -22.95
CA ALA A 834 -29.01 1.71 -22.27
C ALA A 834 -28.66 0.29 -22.76
N LEU A 835 -29.65 -0.51 -23.13
CA LEU A 835 -29.43 -1.85 -23.69
C LEU A 835 -28.95 -1.80 -25.14
N GLU A 836 -29.42 -0.82 -25.92
CA GLU A 836 -29.00 -0.60 -27.30
C GLU A 836 -27.57 -0.03 -27.39
N HIS A 837 -27.21 0.87 -26.48
CA HIS A 837 -25.90 1.53 -26.44
C HIS A 837 -25.14 1.13 -25.17
N ARG A 838 -24.32 0.06 -25.26
CA ARG A 838 -23.60 -0.48 -24.10
C ARG A 838 -22.42 0.38 -23.66
N GLN A 839 -21.82 1.15 -24.56
CA GLN A 839 -20.71 2.04 -24.24
C GLN A 839 -21.22 3.42 -23.78
N SER A 840 -20.55 4.00 -22.77
CA SER A 840 -20.90 5.34 -22.23
C SER A 840 -20.88 6.42 -23.31
N ARG A 841 -19.85 6.41 -24.16
CA ARG A 841 -19.71 7.34 -25.29
C ARG A 841 -20.91 7.27 -26.25
N GLU A 842 -21.38 6.08 -26.60
CA GLU A 842 -22.53 5.92 -27.49
C GLU A 842 -23.82 6.44 -26.85
N ARG A 843 -24.06 6.13 -25.57
CA ARG A 843 -25.25 6.63 -24.86
C ARG A 843 -25.34 8.14 -24.80
N MET A 844 -24.20 8.80 -24.60
CA MET A 844 -24.14 10.25 -24.41
C MET A 844 -24.14 11.02 -25.75
N THR A 845 -23.72 10.40 -26.85
CA THR A 845 -23.70 11.04 -28.19
C THR A 845 -24.98 10.80 -29.00
N ARG A 846 -25.71 9.71 -28.74
CA ARG A 846 -26.98 9.41 -29.41
C ARG A 846 -28.14 10.16 -28.74
N ALA A 847 -29.06 10.66 -29.55
CA ALA A 847 -30.29 11.28 -29.04
C ALA A 847 -31.11 10.25 -28.24
N LEU A 848 -31.67 10.69 -27.10
CA LEU A 848 -32.51 9.83 -26.27
C LEU A 848 -33.76 9.39 -27.03
N THR A 849 -33.99 8.08 -27.10
CA THR A 849 -35.18 7.52 -27.75
C THR A 849 -36.45 8.00 -27.06
N SER A 850 -37.42 8.52 -27.81
CA SER A 850 -38.69 8.96 -27.24
C SER A 850 -39.44 7.78 -26.58
N HIS A 851 -40.26 8.04 -25.57
CA HIS A 851 -41.01 6.95 -24.91
C HIS A 851 -42.01 6.27 -25.86
N VAL A 852 -42.47 6.97 -26.91
CA VAL A 852 -43.35 6.42 -27.94
C VAL A 852 -42.57 5.45 -28.83
N ASP A 853 -41.44 5.88 -29.37
CA ASP A 853 -40.61 5.04 -30.25
C ASP A 853 -40.07 3.82 -29.48
N ALA A 854 -39.61 4.04 -28.24
CA ALA A 854 -39.13 2.98 -27.38
C ALA A 854 -40.22 1.93 -27.10
N ARG A 855 -41.47 2.35 -26.89
CA ARG A 855 -42.59 1.42 -26.63
C ARG A 855 -42.77 0.42 -27.76
N ASP A 856 -42.74 0.88 -29.01
CA ASP A 856 -42.96 0.02 -30.18
C ASP A 856 -41.80 -0.95 -30.39
N VAL A 857 -40.56 -0.47 -30.20
CA VAL A 857 -39.36 -1.31 -30.32
C VAL A 857 -39.31 -2.33 -29.19
N VAL A 858 -39.55 -1.92 -27.94
CA VAL A 858 -39.55 -2.80 -26.77
C VAL A 858 -40.63 -3.87 -26.90
N SER A 859 -41.85 -3.51 -27.33
CA SER A 859 -42.93 -4.49 -27.57
C SER A 859 -42.51 -5.59 -28.55
N LYS A 860 -41.84 -5.21 -29.66
CA LYS A 860 -41.31 -6.19 -30.63
C LYS A 860 -40.20 -7.07 -30.03
N ARG A 861 -39.26 -6.47 -29.28
CA ARG A 861 -38.17 -7.20 -28.61
C ARG A 861 -38.71 -8.17 -27.56
N LEU A 862 -39.72 -7.77 -26.80
CA LEU A 862 -40.39 -8.59 -25.80
C LEU A 862 -41.00 -9.84 -26.42
N ILE A 863 -41.67 -9.73 -27.57
CA ILE A 863 -42.22 -10.90 -28.28
C ILE A 863 -41.09 -11.88 -28.65
N SER A 864 -39.99 -11.37 -29.20
CA SER A 864 -38.82 -12.21 -29.55
C SER A 864 -38.17 -12.86 -28.32
N GLU A 865 -38.03 -12.12 -27.21
CA GLU A 865 -37.48 -12.67 -25.97
C GLU A 865 -38.43 -13.67 -25.31
N GLN A 866 -39.74 -13.44 -25.36
CA GLN A 866 -40.75 -14.37 -24.86
C GLN A 866 -40.66 -15.68 -25.63
N GLU A 867 -40.61 -15.63 -26.95
CA GLU A 867 -40.47 -16.82 -27.79
C GLU A 867 -39.17 -17.56 -27.47
N TYR A 868 -38.05 -16.83 -27.33
CA TYR A 868 -36.78 -17.42 -26.89
C TYR A 868 -36.90 -18.10 -25.53
N PHE A 869 -37.45 -17.40 -24.54
CA PHE A 869 -37.60 -17.86 -23.15
C PHE A 869 -38.47 -19.09 -23.07
N ILE A 870 -39.63 -19.09 -23.73
CA ILE A 870 -40.53 -20.23 -23.78
C ILE A 870 -39.82 -21.39 -24.46
N ARG A 871 -39.29 -21.25 -25.67
CA ARG A 871 -38.63 -22.36 -26.39
C ARG A 871 -37.47 -22.98 -25.60
N HIS A 872 -36.64 -22.18 -24.95
CA HIS A 872 -35.47 -22.67 -24.22
C HIS A 872 -35.80 -23.28 -22.85
N ASN A 873 -36.83 -22.81 -22.14
CA ASN A 873 -37.18 -23.32 -20.81
C ASN A 873 -38.29 -24.38 -20.82
N LEU A 874 -39.14 -24.37 -21.84
CA LEU A 874 -40.28 -25.28 -21.98
C LEU A 874 -39.87 -26.65 -22.49
N LEU A 875 -39.03 -26.73 -23.53
CA LEU A 875 -38.63 -28.01 -24.15
C LEU A 875 -37.94 -28.96 -23.14
N PRO A 876 -36.96 -28.50 -22.33
CA PRO A 876 -36.35 -29.35 -21.32
C PRO A 876 -37.35 -29.83 -20.27
N LYS A 877 -38.28 -28.96 -19.84
CA LYS A 877 -39.31 -29.28 -18.86
C LYS A 877 -40.33 -30.30 -19.37
N VAL A 878 -40.89 -30.10 -20.57
CA VAL A 878 -41.87 -31.01 -21.18
C VAL A 878 -41.27 -32.39 -21.36
N VAL A 879 -40.03 -32.48 -21.87
CA VAL A 879 -39.31 -33.75 -22.03
C VAL A 879 -39.04 -34.43 -20.67
N SER A 880 -38.76 -33.67 -19.61
CA SER A 880 -38.53 -34.22 -18.27
C SER A 880 -39.80 -34.71 -17.57
N ARG A 881 -40.93 -34.02 -17.77
CA ARG A 881 -42.22 -34.30 -17.14
C ARG A 881 -42.85 -35.57 -17.70
N ASP A 882 -42.77 -35.77 -19.02
CA ASP A 882 -43.27 -36.98 -19.68
C ASP A 882 -42.35 -38.19 -19.48
N ALA A 883 -41.02 -37.98 -19.43
CA ALA A 883 -40.07 -39.04 -19.10
C ALA A 883 -40.21 -39.56 -17.65
N ALA A 884 -40.82 -38.77 -16.76
CA ALA A 884 -41.14 -39.14 -15.38
C ALA A 884 -42.62 -39.58 -15.19
N GLY A 885 -43.52 -39.18 -16.10
CA GLY A 885 -44.97 -39.44 -16.03
C GLY A 885 -45.48 -40.57 -16.93
N ALA A 886 -44.71 -41.04 -17.91
CA ALA A 886 -45.07 -42.21 -18.69
C ALA A 886 -45.19 -43.43 -17.75
N PRO A 887 -46.33 -44.17 -17.74
CA PRO A 887 -46.47 -45.33 -16.87
C PRO A 887 -45.32 -46.30 -17.15
N GLU A 888 -44.64 -46.77 -16.10
CA GLU A 888 -43.51 -47.73 -16.23
C GLU A 888 -43.83 -48.90 -17.15
N GLN A 889 -45.11 -49.29 -17.21
CA GLN A 889 -45.65 -50.31 -18.10
C GLN A 889 -45.48 -50.00 -19.60
N LEU A 890 -45.62 -48.74 -20.04
CA LEU A 890 -45.47 -48.34 -21.45
C LEU A 890 -44.00 -48.35 -21.88
N VAL A 891 -43.12 -47.84 -21.02
CA VAL A 891 -41.66 -47.85 -21.23
C VAL A 891 -41.13 -49.28 -21.23
N GLN A 892 -41.67 -50.17 -20.39
CA GLN A 892 -41.38 -51.61 -20.40
C GLN A 892 -41.96 -52.32 -21.64
N GLN A 893 -43.12 -51.92 -22.14
CA GLN A 893 -43.71 -52.48 -23.37
C GLN A 893 -42.93 -52.12 -24.63
N VAL A 894 -42.42 -50.89 -24.74
CA VAL A 894 -41.52 -50.48 -25.83
C VAL A 894 -40.18 -51.23 -25.73
N ALA A 895 -39.62 -51.35 -24.52
CA ALA A 895 -38.38 -52.09 -24.29
C ALA A 895 -38.51 -53.60 -24.58
N SER A 896 -39.65 -54.22 -24.27
CA SER A 896 -39.89 -55.64 -24.56
C SER A 896 -40.13 -55.92 -26.05
N ARG A 897 -40.69 -54.97 -26.81
CA ARG A 897 -40.78 -55.05 -28.28
C ARG A 897 -39.41 -55.00 -28.97
N SER A 898 -38.49 -54.16 -28.47
CA SER A 898 -37.09 -54.13 -28.94
C SER A 898 -36.39 -55.48 -28.75
N GLN A 899 -36.69 -56.18 -27.65
CA GLN A 899 -36.16 -57.54 -27.40
C GLN A 899 -36.86 -58.62 -28.25
N ALA A 900 -38.14 -58.46 -28.60
CA ALA A 900 -38.88 -59.41 -29.43
C ALA A 900 -38.51 -59.37 -30.93
N GLY A 901 -38.05 -58.23 -31.45
CA GLY A 901 -37.74 -58.03 -32.88
C GLY A 901 -36.38 -58.55 -33.37
N THR A 902 -35.62 -59.28 -32.55
CA THR A 902 -34.28 -59.82 -32.90
C THR A 902 -34.27 -61.32 -33.21
N ARG A 903 -35.42 -61.99 -33.25
CA ARG A 903 -35.56 -63.34 -33.83
C ARG A 903 -36.32 -63.23 -35.15
N ASP A 904 -35.77 -63.81 -36.21
CA ASP A 904 -36.24 -63.80 -37.60
C ASP A 904 -35.93 -62.54 -38.45
N ARG A 905 -34.65 -62.35 -38.76
CA ARG A 905 -34.26 -61.84 -40.10
C ARG A 905 -33.54 -62.94 -40.88
N PRO A 906 -33.99 -63.31 -42.10
CA PRO A 906 -33.28 -64.23 -42.97
C PRO A 906 -31.94 -63.64 -43.40
N LYS A 907 -30.90 -64.48 -43.49
CA LYS A 907 -29.60 -64.11 -44.09
C LYS A 907 -29.81 -63.58 -45.52
N PRO A 908 -29.21 -62.43 -45.89
CA PRO A 908 -29.08 -62.08 -47.30
C PRO A 908 -28.13 -63.06 -48.02
N PRO A 909 -28.34 -63.33 -49.33
CA PRO A 909 -27.56 -64.31 -50.07
C PRO A 909 -26.11 -63.82 -50.27
N SER A 910 -25.18 -64.78 -50.26
CA SER A 910 -23.78 -64.55 -50.59
C SER A 910 -23.64 -64.13 -52.05
N ILE A 911 -23.05 -62.96 -52.30
CA ILE A 911 -22.61 -62.55 -53.63
C ILE A 911 -21.19 -63.09 -53.84
N THR A 912 -21.05 -64.03 -54.77
CA THR A 912 -19.80 -64.34 -55.47
C THR A 912 -19.64 -63.40 -56.65
N THR A 913 -18.39 -62.94 -56.83
CA THR A 913 -17.81 -62.03 -57.86
C THR A 913 -18.28 -60.59 -57.88
#